data_AF-A0A6J4YJI1-F1
#
_entry.id   AF-A0A6J4YJI1-F1
#
_cell.length_a   1.000
_cell.length_b   1.000
_cell.length_c   1.000
_cell.angle_alpha   90.00
_cell.angle_beta   90.00
_cell.angle_gamma   90.00
#
_symmetry.space_group_name_H-M   'P 1'
#
loop_
_entity.id
_entity.type
_entity.pdbx_description
1 polymer ?
#
loop_
_entity_poly.entity_id
_entity_poly.type
_entity_poly.pdbx_seq_one_letter_code
_entity_poly.pdbx_strand_id
1 'polypeptide(L)'
;MRENDGNFGLTHAIVAKVVAIVAAAGIIWTGCGGGGGSNGSTSPTVISGTFVDSPVKGLAYETASQSGLTDEKGTFKYIAGETVAFYIGDIALGESAAKETITPIDLVAGAVDETDPTVTNICRFLLSLDHDGNPDNGINLSPQTRQEAEFRNIDLRMSVADFENDPDVQSFLDVLNALNAFADDNDQPLYPAEQARSHLRVTLAQMKEAQYIIEIDLGQIEMQGPTGIELFPNDEIISDDRILIQREWSHAEPAEIDTLIAAINSTAFDTYHQFTGNRLNLCFSPYAISRLMAMAFPGAGGETALEIQTSMNFAFSDGRLPAVFNALDLSLDPQRFAGADPGDTIILDTDAAAWGQSGYFVPAAYFNSLAANFGAPIKPLNFQRQSYNSDSIIESWISERSGDLLSKTISSVSDRVRLALANMITLNANWAQPFNPDLTADGFFKTISGSNILVPLMSNTGEYLYTHDESLEAINLRFEENSLAMLVMLPESGNYSDFENTLDLSVFQSIVESLEPRTISFTMPKYSFDIGKDLVNAYNQLGISTAMVEGDADFSGINPADDLYINGSRITANISVKESGVQGACSAVLSMEGNEEIPDNNGLESWMVTIGNDQGYWDGLIIWAPQPPAVIPSITLGRPFIFIIHDTETGIILNIGRVMDPSD
;
A
#
# COMPACT_ATOMS: atom_id res chain seq x y z
N MET A 1 58.36 70.65 29.60
CA MET A 1 58.99 69.88 30.70
C MET A 1 58.02 68.77 31.07
N ARG A 2 58.51 67.53 31.29
CA ARG A 2 57.80 66.37 31.91
C ARG A 2 56.41 65.99 31.37
N GLU A 3 56.25 64.88 30.65
CA GLU A 3 56.13 63.49 31.16
C GLU A 3 54.74 63.14 31.73
N ASN A 4 54.18 62.04 31.19
CA ASN A 4 53.20 61.09 31.76
C ASN A 4 51.72 61.52 31.94
N ASP A 5 50.71 60.63 31.89
CA ASP A 5 50.53 59.31 31.24
C ASP A 5 49.04 58.88 31.38
N GLY A 6 48.61 57.80 30.69
CA GLY A 6 47.38 57.05 31.03
C GLY A 6 46.07 57.65 30.46
N ASN A 7 45.63 57.42 29.22
CA ASN A 7 45.35 56.17 28.48
C ASN A 7 43.87 55.70 28.55
N PHE A 8 43.07 56.19 27.58
CA PHE A 8 41.81 55.65 27.01
C PHE A 8 40.54 55.48 27.88
N GLY A 9 39.45 56.01 27.32
CA GLY A 9 38.06 55.95 27.83
C GLY A 9 37.07 56.54 26.81
N LEU A 10 37.22 56.18 25.54
CA LEU A 10 36.43 56.63 24.38
C LEU A 10 35.29 55.63 24.08
N THR A 11 34.10 55.95 23.55
CA THR A 11 33.22 57.15 23.51
C THR A 11 31.89 56.74 22.83
N HIS A 12 30.80 57.51 23.01
CA HIS A 12 29.51 57.43 22.27
C HIS A 12 28.58 56.23 22.58
N ALA A 13 27.26 56.24 22.28
CA ALA A 13 26.29 57.36 22.32
C ALA A 13 24.81 56.87 22.21
N ILE A 14 23.97 57.34 23.15
CA ILE A 14 22.69 58.08 22.92
C ILE A 14 21.59 57.48 21.99
N VAL A 15 20.51 56.99 22.64
CA VAL A 15 19.06 57.33 22.45
C VAL A 15 18.45 57.41 21.03
N ALA A 16 17.42 56.57 20.78
CA ALA A 16 16.05 57.03 20.43
C ALA A 16 14.99 55.90 20.51
N LYS A 17 13.79 56.21 21.04
CA LYS A 17 12.54 55.48 20.73
C LYS A 17 11.70 56.35 19.79
N VAL A 18 11.07 55.76 18.78
CA VAL A 18 10.00 56.40 17.99
C VAL A 18 8.85 55.41 17.81
N VAL A 19 7.63 55.85 18.13
CA VAL A 19 6.38 55.16 17.82
C VAL A 19 5.56 56.12 16.96
N ALA A 20 5.03 55.67 15.83
CA ALA A 20 4.30 56.50 14.87
C ALA A 20 2.85 56.02 14.71
N ILE A 21 1.92 56.70 15.37
CA ILE A 21 0.48 56.51 15.17
C ILE A 21 0.01 57.49 14.08
N VAL A 22 -0.70 57.00 13.07
CA VAL A 22 -1.46 57.83 12.13
C VAL A 22 -2.90 57.30 12.01
N ALA A 23 -3.84 58.00 12.63
CA ALA A 23 -5.27 57.80 12.42
C ALA A 23 -5.83 58.92 11.53
N ALA A 24 -6.64 58.56 10.53
CA ALA A 24 -7.24 59.51 9.60
C ALA A 24 -8.78 59.40 9.60
N ALA A 25 -9.44 60.14 10.50
CA ALA A 25 -10.90 60.19 10.56
C ALA A 25 -11.46 61.35 9.71
N GLY A 26 -12.30 61.02 8.73
CA GLY A 26 -13.07 62.00 7.95
C GLY A 26 -14.50 62.13 8.47
N ILE A 27 -14.85 63.28 9.04
CA ILE A 27 -16.21 63.60 9.53
C ILE A 27 -16.81 64.72 8.67
N ILE A 28 -18.08 64.58 8.24
CA ILE A 28 -19.10 65.65 8.22
C ILE A 28 -20.49 65.08 7.82
N TRP A 29 -21.43 65.17 8.76
CA TRP A 29 -22.89 65.47 8.66
C TRP A 29 -23.62 65.20 7.32
N THR A 30 -24.84 64.63 7.27
CA THR A 30 -26.02 64.69 8.16
C THR A 30 -27.00 63.52 7.90
N GLY A 31 -27.85 63.15 8.85
CA GLY A 31 -28.99 62.25 8.58
C GLY A 31 -29.78 61.79 9.81
N CYS A 32 -30.57 62.67 10.44
CA CYS A 32 -31.46 62.26 11.53
C CYS A 32 -32.78 61.71 10.96
N GLY A 33 -32.99 60.40 11.04
CA GLY A 33 -34.23 59.73 10.63
C GLY A 33 -34.41 58.43 11.43
N GLY A 34 -35.43 58.39 12.30
CA GLY A 34 -35.65 57.26 13.19
C GLY A 34 -36.41 56.11 12.54
N GLY A 35 -35.87 54.90 12.64
CA GLY A 35 -36.54 53.64 12.32
C GLY A 35 -35.94 52.53 13.19
N GLY A 36 -36.78 51.76 13.88
CA GLY A 36 -36.31 50.72 14.80
C GLY A 36 -35.79 49.49 14.05
N GLY A 37 -34.47 49.32 14.01
CA GLY A 37 -33.79 48.13 13.51
C GLY A 37 -32.74 47.67 14.52
N SER A 38 -32.75 46.38 14.88
CA SER A 38 -31.83 45.79 15.85
C SER A 38 -30.48 45.46 15.20
N ASN A 39 -29.64 46.47 14.98
CA ASN A 39 -28.25 46.24 14.59
C ASN A 39 -27.50 45.59 15.76
N GLY A 40 -27.11 44.32 15.58
CA GLY A 40 -26.22 43.64 16.51
C GLY A 40 -24.86 44.32 16.55
N SER A 41 -24.50 44.88 17.71
CA SER A 41 -23.14 45.35 17.97
C SER A 41 -22.25 44.14 18.26
N THR A 42 -21.85 43.43 17.21
CA THR A 42 -20.79 42.43 17.30
C THR A 42 -19.49 43.12 17.66
N SER A 43 -19.09 43.03 18.93
CA SER A 43 -17.69 43.23 19.32
C SER A 43 -16.81 42.35 18.42
N PRO A 44 -15.62 42.81 17.99
CA PRO A 44 -14.75 41.98 17.18
C PRO A 44 -14.37 40.72 17.96
N THR A 45 -14.73 39.56 17.42
CA THR A 45 -14.45 38.27 18.04
C THR A 45 -12.97 37.95 17.88
N VAL A 46 -12.26 37.74 18.99
CA VAL A 46 -10.92 37.15 18.95
C VAL A 46 -11.07 35.69 18.59
N ILE A 47 -10.44 35.29 17.49
CA ILE A 47 -10.39 33.93 16.97
C ILE A 47 -8.97 33.37 17.11
N SER A 48 -8.86 32.05 17.03
CA SER A 48 -7.57 31.36 17.03
C SER A 48 -7.20 30.92 15.63
N GLY A 49 -5.91 30.86 15.34
CA GLY A 49 -5.33 30.17 14.19
C GLY A 49 -4.09 29.42 14.62
N THR A 50 -3.53 28.60 13.74
CA THR A 50 -2.39 27.73 14.05
C THR A 50 -1.21 28.02 13.13
N PHE A 51 0.00 28.10 13.69
CA PHE A 51 1.24 28.09 12.92
C PHE A 51 1.75 26.66 12.75
N VAL A 52 1.98 26.22 11.50
CA VAL A 52 2.30 24.82 11.17
C VAL A 52 3.51 24.70 10.23
N ASP A 53 4.57 24.11 10.77
CA ASP A 53 5.65 23.35 10.14
C ASP A 53 6.02 22.32 11.21
N SER A 54 5.18 21.27 11.32
CA SER A 54 4.71 20.73 12.61
C SER A 54 4.13 21.78 13.58
N PRO A 55 3.41 21.38 14.66
CA PRO A 55 2.89 22.33 15.65
C PRO A 55 4.01 23.05 16.42
N VAL A 56 4.28 24.33 16.11
CA VAL A 56 5.39 25.07 16.72
C VAL A 56 4.96 25.71 18.04
N LYS A 57 5.46 25.19 19.16
CA LYS A 57 5.22 25.68 20.54
C LYS A 57 6.21 26.78 20.93
N GLY A 58 5.72 27.83 21.58
CA GLY A 58 6.54 28.90 22.15
C GLY A 58 6.97 30.01 21.18
N LEU A 59 6.61 29.92 19.90
CA LEU A 59 6.84 30.96 18.90
C LEU A 59 6.08 32.24 19.29
N ALA A 60 6.75 33.39 19.29
CA ALA A 60 6.10 34.65 19.66
C ALA A 60 5.29 35.22 18.48
N TYR A 61 4.14 35.82 18.75
CA TYR A 61 3.30 36.46 17.75
C TYR A 61 2.82 37.84 18.20
N GLU A 62 2.70 38.78 17.25
CA GLU A 62 2.09 40.09 17.44
C GLU A 62 1.11 40.42 16.29
N THR A 63 0.01 41.09 16.64
CA THR A 63 -1.03 41.61 15.75
C THR A 63 -1.41 43.02 16.22
N ALA A 64 -2.33 43.70 15.52
CA ALA A 64 -2.80 45.02 15.95
C ALA A 64 -3.60 45.05 17.27
N SER A 65 -4.01 43.89 17.81
CA SER A 65 -4.80 43.80 19.07
C SER A 65 -4.37 42.71 20.05
N GLN A 66 -3.74 41.63 19.59
CA GLN A 66 -3.28 40.48 20.38
C GLN A 66 -1.76 40.31 20.26
N SER A 67 -1.12 39.83 21.32
CA SER A 67 0.24 39.26 21.25
C SER A 67 0.42 38.17 22.29
N GLY A 68 1.38 37.27 22.08
CA GLY A 68 1.62 36.14 22.97
C GLY A 68 2.67 35.16 22.46
N LEU A 69 2.61 33.94 22.98
CA LEU A 69 3.37 32.78 22.51
C LEU A 69 2.38 31.72 22.02
N THR A 70 2.76 30.95 21.00
CA THR A 70 1.98 29.77 20.58
C THR A 70 1.99 28.68 21.65
N ASP A 71 0.89 27.93 21.74
CA ASP A 71 0.76 26.78 22.65
C ASP A 71 1.27 25.46 22.03
N GLU A 72 1.04 24.35 22.72
CA GLU A 72 1.44 22.99 22.33
C GLU A 72 0.83 22.51 21.00
N LYS A 73 -0.14 23.25 20.44
CA LYS A 73 -0.74 22.95 19.14
C LYS A 73 -0.36 23.98 18.07
N GLY A 74 0.57 24.90 18.34
CA GLY A 74 0.91 26.01 17.45
C GLY A 74 -0.09 27.17 17.50
N THR A 75 -1.00 27.22 18.46
CA THR A 75 -2.17 28.12 18.42
C THR A 75 -1.81 29.57 18.78
N PHE A 76 -2.10 30.51 17.90
CA PHE A 76 -2.06 31.96 18.13
C PHE A 76 -3.48 32.57 18.14
N LYS A 77 -3.59 33.87 18.45
CA LYS A 77 -4.88 34.60 18.52
C LYS A 77 -4.84 35.88 17.73
N TYR A 78 -5.95 36.22 17.07
CA TYR A 78 -6.08 37.41 16.21
C TYR A 78 -7.54 37.85 16.08
N ILE A 79 -7.78 39.01 15.49
CA ILE A 79 -9.10 39.45 14.99
C ILE A 79 -9.08 39.35 13.46
N ALA A 80 -10.16 38.81 12.87
CA ALA A 80 -10.26 38.62 11.43
C ALA A 80 -9.98 39.91 10.63
N GLY A 81 -9.00 39.85 9.73
CA GLY A 81 -8.54 41.00 8.93
C GLY A 81 -7.32 41.74 9.48
N GLU A 82 -6.76 41.32 10.62
CA GLU A 82 -5.43 41.77 11.08
C GLU A 82 -4.28 41.07 10.33
N THR A 83 -3.12 41.71 10.29
CA THR A 83 -1.82 41.06 10.00
C THR A 83 -1.29 40.43 11.28
N VAL A 84 -0.64 39.27 11.18
CA VAL A 84 0.14 38.65 12.25
C VAL A 84 1.61 38.52 11.84
N ALA A 85 2.53 38.86 12.74
CA ALA A 85 3.96 38.68 12.57
C ALA A 85 4.51 37.71 13.63
N PHE A 86 5.49 36.89 13.26
CA PHE A 86 6.04 35.81 14.11
C PHE A 86 7.55 35.98 14.36
N TYR A 87 7.97 35.68 15.60
CA TYR A 87 9.31 35.97 16.11
C TYR A 87 9.87 34.86 17.02
N ILE A 88 11.19 34.66 16.97
CA ILE A 88 11.97 33.89 17.96
C ILE A 88 12.94 34.87 18.63
N GLY A 89 12.67 35.25 19.88
CA GLY A 89 13.36 36.38 20.50
C GLY A 89 13.11 37.67 19.69
N ASP A 90 14.16 38.35 19.24
CA ASP A 90 14.06 39.49 18.31
C ASP A 90 14.09 39.07 16.82
N ILE A 91 14.32 37.80 16.51
CA ILE A 91 14.47 37.29 15.13
C ILE A 91 13.08 37.16 14.48
N ALA A 92 12.78 38.01 13.51
CA ALA A 92 11.51 37.99 12.77
C ALA A 92 11.50 36.93 11.66
N LEU A 93 10.60 35.94 11.75
CA LEU A 93 10.38 34.94 10.70
C LEU A 93 9.69 35.56 9.48
N GLY A 94 8.69 36.41 9.73
CA GLY A 94 7.93 37.13 8.71
C GLY A 94 6.54 37.56 9.20
N GLU A 95 5.72 38.05 8.29
CA GLU A 95 4.35 38.50 8.55
C GLU A 95 3.38 38.01 7.47
N SER A 96 2.12 37.79 7.83
CA SER A 96 1.07 37.38 6.90
C SER A 96 -0.31 37.89 7.32
N ALA A 97 -1.27 37.83 6.40
CA ALA A 97 -2.67 38.08 6.74
C ALA A 97 -3.16 36.96 7.67
N ALA A 98 -3.72 37.32 8.84
CA ALA A 98 -4.05 36.33 9.86
C ALA A 98 -5.24 35.46 9.42
N LYS A 99 -4.99 34.14 9.40
CA LYS A 99 -5.91 33.08 8.94
C LYS A 99 -5.81 31.84 9.84
N GLU A 100 -6.74 30.91 9.67
CA GLU A 100 -6.91 29.73 10.54
C GLU A 100 -5.67 28.81 10.56
N THR A 101 -4.94 28.71 9.45
CA THR A 101 -3.65 27.99 9.41
C THR A 101 -2.62 28.78 8.60
N ILE A 102 -1.45 29.04 9.20
CA ILE A 102 -0.31 29.76 8.63
C ILE A 102 0.90 28.83 8.59
N THR A 103 1.60 28.82 7.45
CA THR A 103 2.80 28.02 7.21
C THR A 103 4.01 28.93 6.95
N PRO A 104 5.26 28.42 6.95
CA PRO A 104 6.43 29.19 6.52
C PRO A 104 6.32 29.82 5.13
N ILE A 105 5.58 29.21 4.19
CA ILE A 105 5.31 29.80 2.86
C ILE A 105 4.51 31.11 3.00
N ASP A 106 3.50 31.13 3.87
CA ASP A 106 2.61 32.28 4.04
C ASP A 106 3.32 33.51 4.62
N LEU A 107 4.47 33.33 5.29
CA LEU A 107 5.31 34.41 5.83
C LEU A 107 6.18 35.09 4.76
N VAL A 108 6.31 34.48 3.58
CA VAL A 108 7.25 34.92 2.53
C VAL A 108 6.47 35.41 1.31
N ALA A 109 6.39 36.73 1.17
CA ALA A 109 5.60 37.39 0.13
C ALA A 109 6.05 37.03 -1.30
N GLY A 110 5.33 36.08 -1.92
CA GLY A 110 5.57 35.60 -3.28
C GLY A 110 6.14 34.18 -3.38
N ALA A 111 6.40 33.51 -2.25
CA ALA A 111 6.70 32.08 -2.26
C ALA A 111 5.47 31.26 -2.70
N VAL A 112 5.71 30.09 -3.30
CA VAL A 112 4.67 29.19 -3.83
C VAL A 112 4.79 27.74 -3.31
N ASP A 113 5.98 27.36 -2.86
CA ASP A 113 6.35 26.04 -2.35
C ASP A 113 7.54 26.18 -1.38
N GLU A 114 7.98 25.05 -0.81
CA GLU A 114 9.11 24.98 0.13
C GLU A 114 10.48 25.30 -0.48
N THR A 115 10.60 25.40 -1.80
CA THR A 115 11.90 25.56 -2.47
C THR A 115 12.43 27.00 -2.45
N ASP A 116 11.59 27.99 -2.12
CA ASP A 116 12.02 29.37 -1.89
C ASP A 116 13.13 29.42 -0.81
N PRO A 117 14.25 30.14 -1.05
CA PRO A 117 15.36 30.20 -0.09
C PRO A 117 14.96 30.68 1.31
N THR A 118 14.05 31.65 1.41
CA THR A 118 13.58 32.20 2.68
C THR A 118 12.72 31.18 3.41
N VAL A 119 11.81 30.51 2.70
CA VAL A 119 10.98 29.42 3.26
C VAL A 119 11.87 28.28 3.74
N THR A 120 12.79 27.81 2.90
CA THR A 120 13.79 26.78 3.26
C THR A 120 14.56 27.17 4.52
N ASN A 121 15.00 28.43 4.64
CA ASN A 121 15.71 28.92 5.83
C ASN A 121 14.82 29.02 7.08
N ILE A 122 13.56 29.45 6.97
CA ILE A 122 12.61 29.47 8.10
C ILE A 122 12.39 28.07 8.66
N CYS A 123 12.08 27.09 7.80
CA CYS A 123 11.83 25.70 8.21
C CYS A 123 13.09 25.11 8.86
N ARG A 124 14.24 25.24 8.18
CA ARG A 124 15.55 24.83 8.68
C ARG A 124 15.86 25.43 10.05
N PHE A 125 15.60 26.72 10.24
CA PHE A 125 15.88 27.41 11.49
C PHE A 125 14.94 26.94 12.61
N LEU A 126 13.65 26.72 12.35
CA LEU A 126 12.72 26.14 13.32
C LEU A 126 13.15 24.73 13.75
N LEU A 127 13.46 23.87 12.78
CA LEU A 127 13.86 22.47 13.01
C LEU A 127 15.22 22.32 13.72
N SER A 128 16.10 23.33 13.63
CA SER A 128 17.40 23.38 14.34
C SER A 128 17.29 23.88 15.79
N LEU A 129 16.08 24.20 16.25
CA LEU A 129 15.81 24.85 17.54
C LEU A 129 14.79 24.06 18.38
N ASP A 130 14.44 22.87 17.92
CA ASP A 130 13.52 21.97 18.59
C ASP A 130 14.17 21.31 19.81
N HIS A 131 13.52 21.38 20.98
CA HIS A 131 14.13 21.02 22.25
C HIS A 131 14.57 19.53 22.32
N ASP A 132 13.82 18.59 21.74
CA ASP A 132 14.24 17.17 21.71
C ASP A 132 14.78 16.70 20.35
N GLY A 133 14.71 17.54 19.32
CA GLY A 133 15.21 17.26 17.97
C GLY A 133 14.35 16.27 17.18
N ASN A 134 13.11 16.04 17.60
CA ASN A 134 12.18 15.12 16.96
C ASN A 134 10.91 15.87 16.47
N PRO A 135 11.00 16.57 15.32
CA PRO A 135 9.98 17.51 14.88
C PRO A 135 8.65 16.85 14.49
N ASP A 136 8.63 15.53 14.28
CA ASP A 136 7.43 14.70 14.09
C ASP A 136 6.46 14.79 15.30
N ASN A 137 6.96 15.19 16.49
CA ASN A 137 6.13 15.35 17.69
C ASN A 137 5.68 16.81 17.97
N GLY A 138 6.24 17.79 17.26
CA GLY A 138 5.91 19.22 17.39
C GLY A 138 7.09 20.06 17.93
N ILE A 139 7.51 21.06 17.15
CA ILE A 139 8.71 21.88 17.43
C ILE A 139 8.55 22.68 18.73
N ASN A 140 9.39 22.42 19.73
CA ASN A 140 9.29 22.98 21.07
C ASN A 140 10.38 24.04 21.35
N LEU A 141 10.09 25.32 21.11
CA LEU A 141 11.03 26.42 21.32
C LEU A 141 11.19 26.74 22.82
N SER A 142 12.27 26.22 23.41
CA SER A 142 12.55 26.36 24.85
C SER A 142 12.63 27.84 25.30
N PRO A 143 12.35 28.16 26.58
CA PRO A 143 12.53 29.51 27.10
C PRO A 143 13.98 30.03 26.98
N GLN A 144 14.96 29.13 27.05
CA GLN A 144 16.39 29.43 26.93
C GLN A 144 16.76 29.76 25.47
N THR A 145 16.27 28.94 24.53
CA THR A 145 16.42 29.16 23.08
C THR A 145 15.87 30.52 22.65
N ARG A 146 14.73 30.92 23.22
CA ARG A 146 14.09 32.22 22.92
C ARG A 146 14.77 33.40 23.62
N GLN A 147 15.39 33.18 24.78
CA GLN A 147 16.19 34.20 25.46
C GLN A 147 17.52 34.47 24.73
N GLU A 148 18.23 33.43 24.27
CA GLU A 148 19.47 33.60 23.49
C GLU A 148 19.24 34.19 22.09
N ALA A 149 17.99 34.18 21.61
CA ALA A 149 17.55 34.83 20.38
C ALA A 149 17.15 36.32 20.59
N GLU A 150 17.07 36.81 21.82
CA GLU A 150 17.01 38.25 22.08
C GLU A 150 18.34 38.90 21.63
N PHE A 151 18.27 40.07 21.01
CA PHE A 151 19.40 40.83 20.46
C PHE A 151 20.24 40.15 19.37
N ARG A 152 19.82 39.00 18.81
CA ARG A 152 20.44 38.36 17.64
C ARG A 152 19.91 38.97 16.32
N ASN A 153 20.76 39.02 15.31
CA ASN A 153 20.44 39.55 13.98
C ASN A 153 20.71 38.48 12.90
N ILE A 154 19.87 37.44 12.87
CA ILE A 154 19.92 36.39 11.85
C ILE A 154 18.98 36.77 10.70
N ASP A 155 19.51 36.87 9.47
CA ASP A 155 18.69 37.19 8.28
C ASP A 155 18.35 35.94 7.48
N LEU A 156 17.10 35.48 7.63
CA LEU A 156 16.56 34.31 6.94
C LEU A 156 16.43 34.51 5.42
N ARG A 157 16.58 35.73 4.88
CA ARG A 157 16.38 36.07 3.46
C ARG A 157 17.62 35.90 2.57
N MET A 158 18.78 35.55 3.13
CA MET A 158 19.97 35.25 2.33
C MET A 158 19.85 33.90 1.62
N SER A 159 20.76 33.57 0.70
CA SER A 159 20.65 32.28 -0.03
C SER A 159 20.85 31.09 0.92
N VAL A 160 20.32 29.92 0.54
CA VAL A 160 20.44 28.68 1.32
C VAL A 160 21.91 28.36 1.63
N ALA A 161 22.82 28.61 0.68
CA ALA A 161 24.26 28.36 0.87
C ALA A 161 24.95 29.42 1.74
N ASP A 162 24.53 30.69 1.66
CA ASP A 162 25.06 31.75 2.53
C ASP A 162 24.63 31.51 3.98
N PHE A 163 23.35 31.20 4.21
CA PHE A 163 22.77 30.96 5.53
C PHE A 163 23.40 29.77 6.27
N GLU A 164 23.77 28.74 5.52
CA GLU A 164 24.47 27.55 6.05
C GLU A 164 25.89 27.87 6.53
N ASN A 165 26.51 28.90 5.95
CA ASN A 165 27.88 29.34 6.26
C ASN A 165 27.90 30.65 7.07
N ASP A 166 26.74 31.13 7.54
CA ASP A 166 26.64 32.43 8.22
C ASP A 166 27.24 32.38 9.65
N PRO A 167 28.18 33.28 9.99
CA PRO A 167 28.83 33.25 11.30
C PRO A 167 27.89 33.53 12.48
N ASP A 168 26.83 34.32 12.32
CA ASP A 168 25.90 34.64 13.40
C ASP A 168 24.89 33.50 13.63
N VAL A 169 24.48 32.78 12.57
CA VAL A 169 23.73 31.52 12.66
C VAL A 169 24.55 30.43 13.38
N GLN A 170 25.78 30.17 12.92
CA GLN A 170 26.64 29.15 13.52
C GLN A 170 26.99 29.52 14.98
N SER A 171 27.35 30.78 15.27
CA SER A 171 27.61 31.25 16.63
C SER A 171 26.36 31.30 17.53
N PHE A 172 25.15 31.18 16.99
CA PHE A 172 23.93 31.06 17.78
C PHE A 172 23.72 29.59 18.21
N LEU A 173 23.82 28.64 17.27
CA LEU A 173 23.73 27.21 17.57
C LEU A 173 24.87 26.74 18.51
N ASP A 174 26.11 27.16 18.25
CA ASP A 174 27.26 26.91 19.15
C ASP A 174 26.98 27.33 20.60
N VAL A 175 26.26 28.45 20.79
CA VAL A 175 25.91 28.96 22.13
C VAL A 175 24.76 28.16 22.76
N LEU A 176 23.76 27.76 21.98
CA LEU A 176 22.67 26.90 22.49
C LEU A 176 23.20 25.52 22.93
N ASN A 177 24.08 24.94 22.12
CA ASN A 177 24.79 23.69 22.42
C ASN A 177 25.66 23.83 23.68
N ALA A 178 26.50 24.88 23.76
CA ALA A 178 27.35 25.14 24.92
C ALA A 178 26.61 25.56 26.21
N LEU A 179 25.29 25.80 26.13
CA LEU A 179 24.39 26.06 27.26
C LEU A 179 23.46 24.87 27.56
N ASN A 180 23.59 23.75 26.84
CA ASN A 180 22.74 22.56 26.93
C ASN A 180 21.24 22.94 26.81
N ALA A 181 20.88 23.72 25.78
CA ALA A 181 19.50 24.17 25.54
C ALA A 181 18.56 23.08 24.97
N PHE A 182 19.11 21.90 24.68
CA PHE A 182 18.45 20.75 24.06
C PHE A 182 18.46 19.53 25.01
N ALA A 183 17.62 18.54 24.72
CA ALA A 183 17.52 17.31 25.49
C ALA A 183 18.76 16.39 25.37
N ASP A 184 18.96 15.56 26.39
CA ASP A 184 19.91 14.45 26.42
C ASP A 184 21.39 14.80 26.11
N ASP A 185 21.80 16.05 26.36
CA ASP A 185 23.15 16.58 26.14
C ASP A 185 23.68 16.42 24.70
N ASN A 186 22.78 16.40 23.70
CA ASN A 186 23.15 16.31 22.28
C ASN A 186 23.35 17.70 21.65
N ASP A 187 24.52 17.92 21.02
CA ASP A 187 24.76 19.10 20.17
C ASP A 187 23.87 19.03 18.91
N GLN A 188 22.99 20.01 18.70
CA GLN A 188 22.21 20.12 17.47
C GLN A 188 22.96 20.99 16.42
N PRO A 189 23.28 20.46 15.23
CA PRO A 189 23.77 21.24 14.10
C PRO A 189 22.60 21.91 13.35
N LEU A 190 22.92 22.81 12.42
CA LEU A 190 21.91 23.37 11.51
C LEU A 190 21.28 22.27 10.65
N TYR A 191 19.95 22.15 10.71
CA TYR A 191 19.16 21.09 10.06
C TYR A 191 19.38 21.07 8.52
N PRO A 192 19.54 19.92 7.86
CA PRO A 192 19.81 19.88 6.42
C PRO A 192 18.69 20.47 5.56
N ALA A 193 19.03 21.32 4.58
CA ALA A 193 18.06 22.08 3.79
C ALA A 193 17.04 21.21 3.03
N GLU A 194 17.46 20.08 2.45
CA GLU A 194 16.55 19.15 1.77
C GLU A 194 15.67 18.36 2.74
N GLN A 195 16.12 18.11 3.97
CA GLN A 195 15.29 17.47 5.00
C GLN A 195 14.23 18.45 5.51
N ALA A 196 14.59 19.73 5.71
CA ALA A 196 13.63 20.79 6.06
C ALA A 196 12.55 20.98 4.97
N ARG A 197 12.94 20.92 3.69
CA ARG A 197 12.00 20.90 2.55
C ARG A 197 11.07 19.69 2.59
N SER A 198 11.62 18.50 2.84
CA SER A 198 10.82 17.27 2.94
C SER A 198 9.81 17.34 4.08
N HIS A 199 10.20 17.84 5.25
CA HIS A 199 9.34 18.02 6.42
C HIS A 199 8.16 18.96 6.14
N LEU A 200 8.43 20.15 5.61
CA LEU A 200 7.36 21.08 5.22
C LEU A 200 6.48 20.50 4.11
N ARG A 201 7.03 19.77 3.13
CA ARG A 201 6.24 19.14 2.06
C ARG A 201 5.27 18.08 2.60
N VAL A 202 5.70 17.26 3.57
CA VAL A 202 4.85 16.28 4.27
C VAL A 202 3.76 17.00 5.07
N THR A 203 4.12 18.04 5.84
CA THR A 203 3.16 18.90 6.56
C THR A 203 2.09 19.46 5.61
N LEU A 204 2.49 19.99 4.44
CA LEU A 204 1.59 20.56 3.45
C LEU A 204 0.73 19.52 2.72
N ALA A 205 1.14 18.25 2.69
CA ALA A 205 0.32 17.15 2.18
C ALA A 205 -0.76 16.77 3.21
N GLN A 206 -0.36 16.52 4.46
CA GLN A 206 -1.27 16.25 5.58
C GLN A 206 -2.31 17.36 5.77
N MET A 207 -1.92 18.63 5.59
CA MET A 207 -2.84 19.77 5.64
C MET A 207 -3.90 19.73 4.52
N LYS A 208 -3.54 19.30 3.29
CA LYS A 208 -4.50 19.18 2.18
C LYS A 208 -5.47 18.03 2.40
N GLU A 209 -4.98 16.92 2.93
CA GLU A 209 -5.80 15.77 3.33
C GLU A 209 -6.79 16.15 4.44
N ALA A 210 -6.31 16.81 5.51
CA ALA A 210 -7.16 17.33 6.57
C ALA A 210 -8.19 18.36 6.08
N GLN A 211 -7.83 19.20 5.10
CA GLN A 211 -8.75 20.18 4.52
C GLN A 211 -9.84 19.52 3.65
N TYR A 212 -9.54 18.38 3.01
CA TYR A 212 -10.52 17.58 2.26
C TYR A 212 -11.55 16.90 3.19
N ILE A 213 -11.15 16.52 4.40
CA ILE A 213 -12.04 15.97 5.43
C ILE A 213 -13.06 17.01 5.94
N ILE A 214 -12.76 18.31 5.85
CA ILE A 214 -13.58 19.40 6.40
C ILE A 214 -14.79 19.78 5.52
N GLU A 215 -14.84 19.40 4.23
CA GLU A 215 -16.04 19.62 3.39
C GLU A 215 -17.17 18.59 3.65
N ILE A 216 -16.97 17.65 4.57
CA ILE A 216 -18.03 16.75 5.09
C ILE A 216 -18.58 17.35 6.39
N ASP A 217 -19.85 17.79 6.37
CA ASP A 217 -20.51 18.53 7.46
C ASP A 217 -20.78 17.68 8.72
N LEU A 218 -19.74 17.49 9.55
CA LEU A 218 -19.83 16.84 10.87
C LEU A 218 -20.38 17.81 11.93
N GLY A 219 -21.67 18.10 11.81
CA GLY A 219 -22.45 18.93 12.73
C GLY A 219 -22.60 18.38 14.15
N GLN A 220 -21.54 18.52 14.96
CA GLN A 220 -21.49 18.40 16.43
C GLN A 220 -21.82 17.03 17.08
N ILE A 221 -20.78 16.26 17.40
CA ILE A 221 -20.79 15.32 18.55
C ILE A 221 -19.50 15.55 19.37
N GLU A 222 -19.64 15.76 20.69
CA GLU A 222 -18.49 15.83 21.61
C GLU A 222 -17.92 14.43 21.87
N MET A 223 -16.63 14.20 21.57
CA MET A 223 -16.01 12.89 21.76
C MET A 223 -15.74 12.56 23.24
N GLN A 224 -16.47 11.60 23.79
CA GLN A 224 -16.03 10.74 24.91
C GLN A 224 -16.40 9.27 24.64
N GLY A 225 -15.54 8.57 23.93
CA GLY A 225 -15.68 7.15 23.57
C GLY A 225 -14.36 6.57 23.04
N PRO A 226 -14.25 5.24 22.85
CA PRO A 226 -13.08 4.62 22.25
C PRO A 226 -12.88 5.05 20.79
N THR A 227 -11.62 5.15 20.35
CA THR A 227 -11.25 5.69 19.04
C THR A 227 -11.51 4.71 17.89
N GLY A 228 -12.51 4.99 17.06
CA GLY A 228 -12.80 4.28 15.83
C GLY A 228 -13.76 5.06 14.92
N ILE A 229 -14.12 4.46 13.80
CA ILE A 229 -14.87 5.09 12.70
C ILE A 229 -16.19 4.35 12.50
N GLU A 230 -17.30 5.09 12.37
CA GLU A 230 -18.58 4.55 11.91
C GLU A 230 -18.68 4.69 10.37
N LEU A 231 -19.07 3.61 9.69
CA LEU A 231 -19.13 3.56 8.22
C LEU A 231 -20.42 4.19 7.66
N PHE A 232 -20.46 5.52 7.59
CA PHE A 232 -21.62 6.25 7.07
C PHE A 232 -21.94 5.90 5.60
N PRO A 233 -23.23 5.84 5.21
CA PRO A 233 -23.62 5.64 3.82
C PRO A 233 -23.46 6.94 3.01
N ASN A 234 -22.74 6.87 1.89
CA ASN A 234 -22.77 7.91 0.88
C ASN A 234 -24.03 7.74 0.03
N ASP A 235 -24.94 8.72 0.04
CA ASP A 235 -26.21 8.69 -0.73
C ASP A 235 -26.01 8.90 -2.26
N GLU A 236 -24.78 9.15 -2.72
CA GLU A 236 -24.41 9.15 -4.13
C GLU A 236 -23.42 8.02 -4.46
N ILE A 237 -23.77 7.18 -5.43
CA ILE A 237 -22.90 6.14 -5.99
C ILE A 237 -21.89 6.81 -6.92
N ILE A 238 -20.79 7.30 -6.36
CA ILE A 238 -19.70 7.92 -7.11
C ILE A 238 -18.84 6.84 -7.77
N SER A 239 -19.10 6.60 -9.06
CA SER A 239 -18.27 5.78 -9.93
C SER A 239 -17.03 6.57 -10.40
N ASP A 240 -16.06 6.79 -9.51
CA ASP A 240 -14.74 7.33 -9.87
C ASP A 240 -13.62 6.68 -9.03
N ASP A 241 -13.26 5.46 -9.42
CA ASP A 241 -12.41 4.54 -8.63
C ASP A 241 -10.91 4.86 -8.74
N ARG A 242 -10.55 6.16 -8.68
CA ARG A 242 -9.20 6.69 -8.95
C ARG A 242 -8.61 7.57 -7.84
N ILE A 243 -9.11 7.48 -6.61
CA ILE A 243 -8.36 7.98 -5.44
C ILE A 243 -7.21 7.01 -5.18
N LEU A 244 -6.12 7.18 -5.93
CA LEU A 244 -4.86 6.51 -5.68
C LEU A 244 -4.25 7.07 -4.40
N ILE A 245 -4.48 6.39 -3.28
CA ILE A 245 -3.62 6.51 -2.10
C ILE A 245 -2.24 6.02 -2.55
N GLN A 246 -1.31 6.94 -2.79
CA GLN A 246 0.08 6.57 -3.04
C GLN A 246 0.64 5.99 -1.74
N ARG A 247 0.76 4.67 -1.69
CA ARG A 247 1.30 3.92 -0.57
C ARG A 247 2.75 4.33 -0.38
N GLU A 248 3.03 5.04 0.70
CA GLU A 248 4.39 5.47 1.01
C GLU A 248 5.29 4.26 1.34
N TRP A 249 6.59 4.45 1.19
CA TRP A 249 7.59 3.43 1.52
C TRP A 249 7.62 3.17 3.03
N SER A 250 6.89 2.14 3.44
CA SER A 250 7.02 1.53 4.76
C SER A 250 8.46 1.04 4.96
N HIS A 251 9.11 1.50 6.02
CA HIS A 251 10.45 1.06 6.39
C HIS A 251 10.41 -0.43 6.77
N ALA A 252 10.81 -1.31 5.85
CA ALA A 252 11.05 -2.73 6.05
C ALA A 252 12.48 -3.08 5.64
N GLU A 253 13.16 -3.85 6.49
CA GLU A 253 14.49 -4.36 6.19
C GLU A 253 14.40 -5.42 5.07
N PRO A 254 15.36 -5.52 4.14
CA PRO A 254 15.34 -6.53 3.09
C PRO A 254 15.16 -7.96 3.61
N ALA A 255 15.73 -8.28 4.78
CA ALA A 255 15.59 -9.58 5.43
C ALA A 255 14.16 -9.88 5.93
N GLU A 256 13.34 -8.87 6.22
CA GLU A 256 11.90 -9.05 6.48
C GLU A 256 11.17 -9.42 5.18
N ILE A 257 11.49 -8.75 4.08
CA ILE A 257 10.91 -9.03 2.75
C ILE A 257 11.29 -10.45 2.30
N ASP A 258 12.56 -10.85 2.41
CA ASP A 258 13.05 -12.21 2.14
C ASP A 258 12.29 -13.27 2.98
N THR A 259 12.05 -12.96 4.26
CA THR A 259 11.30 -13.84 5.18
C THR A 259 9.83 -13.98 4.76
N LEU A 260 9.20 -12.88 4.32
CA LEU A 260 7.84 -12.92 3.80
C LEU A 260 7.75 -13.68 2.46
N ILE A 261 8.72 -13.52 1.57
CA ILE A 261 8.81 -14.29 0.32
C ILE A 261 8.93 -15.79 0.63
N ALA A 262 9.75 -16.18 1.61
CA ALA A 262 9.85 -17.58 2.04
C ALA A 262 8.51 -18.13 2.59
N ALA A 263 7.74 -17.33 3.32
CA ALA A 263 6.40 -17.70 3.81
C ALA A 263 5.38 -17.88 2.68
N ILE A 264 5.33 -16.96 1.72
CA ILE A 264 4.48 -17.04 0.52
C ILE A 264 4.87 -18.27 -0.32
N ASN A 265 6.17 -18.53 -0.46
CA ASN A 265 6.69 -19.66 -1.21
C ASN A 265 6.41 -21.02 -0.53
N SER A 266 6.33 -21.09 0.80
CA SER A 266 5.80 -22.29 1.49
C SER A 266 4.30 -22.44 1.21
N THR A 267 3.53 -21.36 1.44
CA THR A 267 2.08 -21.28 1.21
C THR A 267 1.69 -21.79 -0.20
N ALA A 268 2.54 -21.55 -1.21
CA ALA A 268 2.39 -22.09 -2.55
C ALA A 268 2.23 -23.61 -2.60
N PHE A 269 3.17 -24.36 -2.02
CA PHE A 269 3.14 -25.82 -2.04
C PHE A 269 2.13 -26.37 -1.03
N ASP A 270 2.10 -25.79 0.18
CA ASP A 270 1.18 -26.19 1.24
C ASP A 270 -0.28 -26.10 0.78
N THR A 271 -0.66 -25.04 0.07
CA THR A 271 -1.99 -24.88 -0.53
C THR A 271 -2.19 -25.75 -1.77
N TYR A 272 -1.17 -25.86 -2.64
CA TYR A 272 -1.24 -26.69 -3.85
C TYR A 272 -1.64 -28.12 -3.52
N HIS A 273 -1.04 -28.70 -2.46
CA HIS A 273 -1.35 -30.04 -1.97
C HIS A 273 -2.82 -30.21 -1.57
N GLN A 274 -3.44 -29.23 -0.89
CA GLN A 274 -4.88 -29.27 -0.56
C GLN A 274 -5.75 -29.26 -1.82
N PHE A 275 -5.31 -28.56 -2.87
CA PHE A 275 -6.04 -28.47 -4.13
C PHE A 275 -5.84 -29.65 -5.10
N THR A 276 -4.94 -30.60 -4.81
CA THR A 276 -4.64 -31.75 -5.70
C THR A 276 -5.83 -32.68 -5.95
N GLY A 277 -6.78 -32.78 -5.00
CA GLY A 277 -7.76 -33.87 -4.90
C GLY A 277 -8.65 -34.15 -6.11
N ASN A 278 -8.89 -33.15 -6.98
CA ASN A 278 -9.48 -33.37 -8.30
C ASN A 278 -8.44 -33.14 -9.41
N ARG A 279 -8.13 -34.18 -10.20
CA ARG A 279 -7.11 -34.18 -11.28
C ARG A 279 -7.51 -33.37 -12.54
N LEU A 280 -8.09 -32.19 -12.32
CA LEU A 280 -8.34 -31.15 -13.32
C LEU A 280 -7.14 -30.20 -13.39
N ASN A 281 -7.22 -29.26 -14.33
CA ASN A 281 -6.35 -28.08 -14.40
C ASN A 281 -6.36 -27.31 -13.06
N LEU A 282 -5.26 -26.61 -12.77
CA LEU A 282 -5.12 -25.75 -11.59
C LEU A 282 -4.27 -24.54 -11.95
N CYS A 283 -4.62 -23.38 -11.40
CA CYS A 283 -3.82 -22.16 -11.38
C CYS A 283 -4.32 -21.33 -10.21
N PHE A 284 -3.43 -20.82 -9.37
CA PHE A 284 -3.76 -19.84 -8.34
C PHE A 284 -2.51 -19.04 -7.93
N SER A 285 -2.73 -17.84 -7.38
CA SER A 285 -1.68 -17.03 -6.79
C SER A 285 -1.57 -17.29 -5.29
N PRO A 286 -0.46 -17.84 -4.77
CA PRO A 286 -0.26 -17.96 -3.33
C PRO A 286 -0.03 -16.60 -2.67
N TYR A 287 0.64 -15.67 -3.36
CA TYR A 287 0.73 -14.26 -2.95
C TYR A 287 -0.67 -13.67 -2.67
N ALA A 288 -1.66 -13.91 -3.54
CA ALA A 288 -3.03 -13.43 -3.31
C ALA A 288 -3.70 -14.04 -2.06
N ILE A 289 -3.45 -15.33 -1.77
CA ILE A 289 -3.96 -16.02 -0.57
C ILE A 289 -3.29 -15.47 0.69
N SER A 290 -1.96 -15.31 0.68
CA SER A 290 -1.19 -14.78 1.81
C SER A 290 -1.55 -13.32 2.08
N ARG A 291 -1.66 -12.48 1.04
CA ARG A 291 -2.02 -11.06 1.16
C ARG A 291 -3.43 -10.86 1.69
N LEU A 292 -4.41 -11.62 1.20
CA LEU A 292 -5.78 -11.60 1.71
C LEU A 292 -5.85 -11.98 3.20
N MET A 293 -5.14 -13.04 3.60
CA MET A 293 -5.09 -13.43 5.02
C MET A 293 -4.33 -12.40 5.88
N ALA A 294 -3.31 -11.74 5.33
CA ALA A 294 -2.61 -10.64 5.99
C ALA A 294 -3.44 -9.34 6.11
N MET A 295 -4.50 -9.17 5.32
CA MET A 295 -5.51 -8.11 5.53
C MET A 295 -6.45 -8.45 6.69
N ALA A 296 -6.75 -9.74 6.93
CA ALA A 296 -7.55 -10.17 8.09
C ALA A 296 -6.72 -10.17 9.40
N PHE A 297 -5.45 -10.57 9.33
CA PHE A 297 -4.57 -10.82 10.49
C PHE A 297 -4.44 -9.67 11.52
N PRO A 298 -4.36 -8.38 11.16
CA PRO A 298 -4.29 -7.27 12.14
C PRO A 298 -5.53 -7.13 13.02
N GLY A 299 -6.62 -7.79 12.64
CA GLY A 299 -7.85 -7.89 13.42
C GLY A 299 -7.94 -9.11 14.33
N ALA A 300 -7.06 -10.11 14.16
CA ALA A 300 -7.12 -11.39 14.85
C ALA A 300 -6.47 -11.33 16.24
N GLY A 301 -7.06 -12.05 17.19
CA GLY A 301 -6.53 -12.27 18.53
C GLY A 301 -6.41 -13.76 18.91
N GLY A 302 -6.02 -14.02 20.15
CA GLY A 302 -6.04 -15.37 20.75
C GLY A 302 -5.43 -16.49 19.90
N GLU A 303 -6.12 -17.63 19.88
CA GLU A 303 -5.75 -18.81 19.08
C GLU A 303 -5.92 -18.55 17.57
N THR A 304 -6.90 -17.72 17.17
CA THR A 304 -7.14 -17.33 15.77
C THR A 304 -5.90 -16.69 15.15
N ALA A 305 -5.24 -15.77 15.86
CA ALA A 305 -3.98 -15.19 15.42
C ALA A 305 -2.85 -16.23 15.39
N LEU A 306 -2.77 -17.13 16.38
CA LEU A 306 -1.72 -18.15 16.46
C LEU A 306 -1.81 -19.18 15.31
N GLU A 307 -3.02 -19.65 14.99
CA GLU A 307 -3.28 -20.51 13.83
C GLU A 307 -2.85 -19.81 12.53
N ILE A 308 -3.35 -18.60 12.26
CA ILE A 308 -3.02 -17.85 11.04
C ILE A 308 -1.50 -17.63 10.94
N GLN A 309 -0.86 -17.22 12.02
CA GLN A 309 0.59 -16.98 12.06
C GLN A 309 1.39 -18.26 11.76
N THR A 310 0.99 -19.39 12.34
CA THR A 310 1.68 -20.67 12.19
C THR A 310 1.46 -21.26 10.80
N SER A 311 0.21 -21.36 10.35
CA SER A 311 -0.17 -22.02 9.09
C SER A 311 0.21 -21.24 7.84
N MET A 312 0.30 -19.91 7.92
CA MET A 312 0.80 -19.06 6.83
C MET A 312 2.32 -18.78 6.94
N ASN A 313 2.99 -19.35 7.96
CA ASN A 313 4.40 -19.13 8.27
C ASN A 313 4.80 -17.63 8.41
N PHE A 314 3.90 -16.80 8.94
CA PHE A 314 4.14 -15.37 9.14
C PHE A 314 5.05 -15.14 10.36
N ALA A 315 6.36 -14.98 10.15
CA ALA A 315 7.35 -14.81 11.22
C ALA A 315 7.25 -13.51 12.05
N PHE A 316 6.17 -12.72 11.89
CA PHE A 316 5.99 -11.38 12.43
C PHE A 316 4.94 -11.40 13.55
N SER A 317 5.36 -11.08 14.78
CA SER A 317 4.52 -11.15 16.00
C SER A 317 4.32 -9.80 16.71
N ASP A 318 4.87 -8.74 16.14
CA ASP A 318 4.94 -7.37 16.62
C ASP A 318 4.09 -6.40 15.79
N GLY A 319 3.21 -6.93 14.93
CA GLY A 319 2.36 -6.15 14.03
C GLY A 319 3.04 -5.66 12.75
N ARG A 320 4.29 -6.07 12.47
CA ARG A 320 5.03 -5.67 11.25
C ARG A 320 4.46 -6.21 9.94
N LEU A 321 3.71 -7.31 9.96
CA LEU A 321 3.27 -8.04 8.75
C LEU A 321 2.67 -7.13 7.65
N PRO A 322 1.75 -6.17 7.93
CA PRO A 322 1.23 -5.26 6.91
C PRO A 322 2.32 -4.38 6.28
N ALA A 323 3.23 -3.82 7.08
CA ALA A 323 4.30 -2.96 6.59
C ALA A 323 5.32 -3.74 5.73
N VAL A 324 5.54 -5.02 6.01
CA VAL A 324 6.39 -5.89 5.19
C VAL A 324 5.69 -6.28 3.89
N PHE A 325 4.38 -6.56 3.91
CA PHE A 325 3.57 -6.69 2.70
C PHE A 325 3.56 -5.41 1.86
N ASN A 326 3.50 -4.24 2.48
CA ASN A 326 3.54 -2.96 1.78
C ASN A 326 4.87 -2.74 1.06
N ALA A 327 6.00 -3.05 1.71
CA ALA A 327 7.31 -3.00 1.06
C ALA A 327 7.48 -4.05 -0.05
N LEU A 328 6.93 -5.26 0.13
CA LEU A 328 6.92 -6.30 -0.90
C LEU A 328 6.10 -5.87 -2.13
N ASP A 329 4.88 -5.37 -1.93
CA ASP A 329 4.02 -4.88 -3.00
C ASP A 329 4.70 -3.74 -3.80
N LEU A 330 5.31 -2.77 -3.10
CA LEU A 330 6.07 -1.68 -3.74
C LEU A 330 7.33 -2.18 -4.47
N SER A 331 7.91 -3.30 -4.05
CA SER A 331 9.01 -3.95 -4.79
C SER A 331 8.55 -4.68 -6.06
N LEU A 332 7.24 -4.95 -6.19
CA LEU A 332 6.58 -5.56 -7.33
C LEU A 332 5.90 -4.53 -8.27
N ASP A 333 6.01 -3.23 -7.98
CA ASP A 333 5.41 -2.14 -8.77
C ASP A 333 5.77 -2.27 -10.27
N PRO A 334 4.78 -2.24 -11.21
CA PRO A 334 5.04 -2.34 -12.64
C PRO A 334 6.02 -1.30 -13.20
N GLN A 335 6.29 -0.18 -12.52
CA GLN A 335 7.36 0.76 -12.88
C GLN A 335 8.77 0.14 -12.83
N ARG A 336 8.98 -0.92 -12.03
CA ARG A 336 10.21 -1.73 -12.06
C ARG A 336 10.38 -2.50 -13.37
N PHE A 337 9.27 -2.74 -14.09
CA PHE A 337 9.20 -3.58 -15.28
C PHE A 337 8.88 -2.77 -16.56
N ALA A 338 8.58 -1.48 -16.46
CA ALA A 338 8.03 -0.65 -17.54
C ALA A 338 9.07 -0.23 -18.60
N GLY A 339 9.45 -1.17 -19.47
CA GLY A 339 10.04 -0.90 -20.78
C GLY A 339 8.97 -0.48 -21.81
N ALA A 340 9.10 0.74 -22.35
CA ALA A 340 8.33 1.30 -23.46
C ALA A 340 6.82 1.61 -23.26
N ASP A 341 6.22 2.20 -24.31
CA ASP A 341 5.05 3.11 -24.34
C ASP A 341 3.77 2.74 -23.52
N PRO A 342 2.93 3.74 -23.13
CA PRO A 342 1.78 3.57 -22.22
C PRO A 342 0.53 2.88 -22.83
N GLY A 343 0.72 1.92 -23.75
CA GLY A 343 -0.33 1.40 -24.63
C GLY A 343 -0.90 0.02 -24.27
N ASP A 344 -0.05 -0.97 -23.97
CA ASP A 344 -0.43 -2.40 -23.98
C ASP A 344 0.19 -3.25 -22.84
N THR A 345 1.08 -2.68 -22.01
CA THR A 345 2.02 -3.40 -21.13
C THR A 345 1.58 -3.52 -19.66
N ILE A 346 0.50 -4.28 -19.39
CA ILE A 346 0.13 -4.70 -18.03
C ILE A 346 1.05 -5.86 -17.57
N ILE A 347 2.30 -5.56 -17.22
CA ILE A 347 3.32 -6.61 -17.01
C ILE A 347 3.09 -7.38 -15.70
N LEU A 348 2.76 -6.68 -14.60
CA LEU A 348 2.24 -7.25 -13.36
C LEU A 348 1.48 -6.14 -12.63
N ASP A 349 0.30 -6.42 -12.10
CA ASP A 349 -0.46 -5.44 -11.31
C ASP A 349 -1.14 -6.11 -10.11
N THR A 350 -1.28 -5.39 -9.00
CA THR A 350 -1.78 -5.91 -7.72
C THR A 350 -2.72 -4.92 -7.05
N ASP A 351 -3.94 -5.35 -6.79
CA ASP A 351 -5.03 -4.51 -6.31
C ASP A 351 -5.64 -5.08 -5.01
N ALA A 352 -6.25 -4.24 -4.19
CA ALA A 352 -7.03 -4.71 -3.03
C ALA A 352 -8.20 -3.78 -2.70
N ALA A 353 -9.23 -4.36 -2.12
CA ALA A 353 -10.42 -3.65 -1.65
C ALA A 353 -10.94 -4.24 -0.34
N ALA A 354 -11.58 -3.38 0.44
CA ALA A 354 -12.32 -3.77 1.63
C ALA A 354 -13.69 -3.07 1.61
N TRP A 355 -14.74 -3.80 1.96
CA TRP A 355 -16.09 -3.27 2.09
C TRP A 355 -16.67 -3.64 3.46
N GLY A 356 -17.00 -2.65 4.26
CA GLY A 356 -17.57 -2.83 5.60
C GLY A 356 -19.05 -2.47 5.63
N GLN A 357 -19.82 -3.16 6.49
CA GLN A 357 -21.26 -2.90 6.64
C GLN A 357 -21.52 -1.42 6.99
N SER A 358 -22.38 -0.75 6.25
CA SER A 358 -22.73 0.64 6.55
C SER A 358 -23.46 0.75 7.90
N GLY A 359 -23.02 1.70 8.74
CA GLY A 359 -23.40 1.83 10.14
C GLY A 359 -22.65 0.88 11.10
N TYR A 360 -21.68 0.11 10.61
CA TYR A 360 -20.79 -0.69 11.45
C TYR A 360 -19.61 0.15 11.94
N PHE A 361 -19.17 -0.13 13.17
CA PHE A 361 -17.99 0.47 13.78
C PHE A 361 -16.74 -0.34 13.43
N VAL A 362 -15.64 0.34 13.12
CA VAL A 362 -14.32 -0.27 12.94
C VAL A 362 -13.26 0.54 13.70
N PRO A 363 -12.39 -0.08 14.53
CA PRO A 363 -11.29 0.60 15.17
C PRO A 363 -10.37 1.28 14.15
N ALA A 364 -9.97 2.53 14.43
CA ALA A 364 -9.17 3.33 13.50
C ALA A 364 -7.81 2.67 13.18
N ALA A 365 -7.25 1.88 14.11
CA ALA A 365 -6.03 1.10 13.89
C ALA A 365 -6.19 0.06 12.77
N TYR A 366 -7.32 -0.65 12.70
CA TYR A 366 -7.56 -1.65 11.65
C TYR A 366 -7.84 -0.97 10.30
N PHE A 367 -8.69 0.06 10.29
CA PHE A 367 -8.97 0.86 9.09
C PHE A 367 -7.69 1.47 8.48
N ASN A 368 -6.88 2.14 9.31
CA ASN A 368 -5.62 2.75 8.86
C ASN A 368 -4.60 1.69 8.42
N SER A 369 -4.58 0.51 9.06
CA SER A 369 -3.72 -0.59 8.64
C SER A 369 -4.03 -1.03 7.21
N LEU A 370 -5.31 -1.25 6.87
CA LEU A 370 -5.72 -1.60 5.51
C LEU A 370 -5.47 -0.49 4.47
N ALA A 371 -5.81 0.76 4.82
CA ALA A 371 -5.62 1.89 3.93
C ALA A 371 -4.14 2.13 3.60
N ALA A 372 -3.28 2.25 4.61
CA ALA A 372 -1.85 2.57 4.42
C ALA A 372 -1.04 1.38 3.88
N ASN A 373 -1.25 0.17 4.42
CA ASN A 373 -0.36 -0.96 4.14
C ASN A 373 -0.83 -1.88 3.01
N PHE A 374 -2.08 -1.78 2.56
CA PHE A 374 -2.60 -2.60 1.45
C PHE A 374 -3.22 -1.76 0.31
N GLY A 375 -3.36 -0.44 0.50
CA GLY A 375 -4.07 0.44 -0.45
C GLY A 375 -5.59 0.27 -0.41
N ALA A 376 -6.14 -0.38 0.62
CA ALA A 376 -7.51 -0.89 0.66
C ALA A 376 -8.34 -0.20 1.76
N PRO A 377 -8.65 1.10 1.66
CA PRO A 377 -9.53 1.78 2.62
C PRO A 377 -10.93 1.13 2.61
N ILE A 378 -11.54 1.00 3.78
CA ILE A 378 -12.81 0.27 3.93
C ILE A 378 -13.96 1.11 3.37
N LYS A 379 -14.47 0.72 2.19
CA LYS A 379 -15.63 1.36 1.53
C LYS A 379 -16.93 0.96 2.26
N PRO A 380 -17.86 1.88 2.56
CA PRO A 380 -19.14 1.54 3.19
C PRO A 380 -20.06 0.82 2.20
N LEU A 381 -20.63 -0.33 2.59
CA LEU A 381 -21.53 -1.14 1.76
C LEU A 381 -22.66 -1.74 2.63
N ASN A 382 -23.89 -1.84 2.14
CA ASN A 382 -25.04 -2.18 2.99
C ASN A 382 -25.54 -3.62 2.77
N PHE A 383 -24.73 -4.60 3.16
CA PHE A 383 -25.05 -6.04 3.12
C PHE A 383 -26.42 -6.34 3.75
N GLN A 384 -26.68 -5.80 4.96
CA GLN A 384 -27.91 -6.01 5.74
C GLN A 384 -29.22 -5.67 5.01
N ARG A 385 -29.19 -4.75 4.03
CA ARG A 385 -30.40 -4.28 3.32
C ARG A 385 -30.31 -4.39 1.80
N GLN A 386 -29.13 -4.65 1.27
CA GLN A 386 -28.82 -4.61 -0.16
C GLN A 386 -27.76 -5.66 -0.55
N SER A 387 -27.74 -6.84 0.09
CA SER A 387 -26.80 -7.94 -0.22
C SER A 387 -26.67 -8.22 -1.73
N TYR A 388 -27.78 -8.29 -2.47
CA TYR A 388 -27.77 -8.47 -3.93
C TYR A 388 -27.08 -7.33 -4.72
N ASN A 389 -27.18 -6.08 -4.25
CA ASN A 389 -26.42 -4.97 -4.84
C ASN A 389 -24.94 -5.04 -4.42
N SER A 390 -24.68 -5.55 -3.21
CA SER A 390 -23.33 -5.71 -2.64
C SER A 390 -22.55 -6.77 -3.42
N ASP A 391 -23.21 -7.89 -3.77
CA ASP A 391 -22.70 -8.88 -4.73
C ASP A 391 -22.27 -8.22 -6.04
N SER A 392 -23.18 -7.43 -6.64
CA SER A 392 -22.92 -6.77 -7.92
C SER A 392 -21.78 -5.75 -7.84
N ILE A 393 -21.59 -5.07 -6.71
CA ILE A 393 -20.50 -4.08 -6.54
C ILE A 393 -19.14 -4.77 -6.41
N ILE A 394 -19.06 -5.85 -5.61
CA ILE A 394 -17.83 -6.62 -5.45
C ILE A 394 -17.46 -7.31 -6.76
N GLU A 395 -18.40 -7.97 -7.42
CA GLU A 395 -18.16 -8.65 -8.69
C GLU A 395 -17.81 -7.67 -9.83
N SER A 396 -18.38 -6.47 -9.87
CA SER A 396 -17.99 -5.42 -10.82
C SER A 396 -16.54 -4.97 -10.62
N TRP A 397 -16.10 -4.72 -9.38
CA TRP A 397 -14.70 -4.38 -9.09
C TRP A 397 -13.75 -5.51 -9.55
N ILE A 398 -14.12 -6.77 -9.33
CA ILE A 398 -13.32 -7.93 -9.78
C ILE A 398 -13.26 -8.01 -11.31
N SER A 399 -14.39 -7.83 -12.02
CA SER A 399 -14.43 -7.82 -13.49
C SER A 399 -13.55 -6.69 -14.04
N GLU A 400 -13.76 -5.45 -13.58
CA GLU A 400 -13.05 -4.26 -14.04
C GLU A 400 -11.54 -4.36 -13.80
N ARG A 401 -11.09 -4.75 -12.60
CA ARG A 401 -9.66 -4.90 -12.29
C ARG A 401 -9.02 -6.11 -12.96
N SER A 402 -9.79 -7.14 -13.34
CA SER A 402 -9.29 -8.28 -14.12
C SER A 402 -9.20 -8.03 -15.63
N GLY A 403 -9.73 -6.89 -16.13
CA GLY A 403 -9.89 -6.67 -17.57
C GLY A 403 -10.93 -7.62 -18.20
N ASP A 404 -12.03 -7.88 -17.47
CA ASP A 404 -13.10 -8.84 -17.79
C ASP A 404 -12.64 -10.31 -17.94
N LEU A 405 -11.46 -10.67 -17.41
CA LEU A 405 -10.96 -12.06 -17.36
C LEU A 405 -11.62 -12.91 -16.26
N LEU A 406 -12.13 -12.30 -15.19
CA LEU A 406 -12.77 -13.00 -14.06
C LEU A 406 -14.25 -12.62 -13.96
N SER A 407 -15.12 -13.61 -13.76
CA SER A 407 -16.53 -13.41 -13.44
C SER A 407 -17.12 -14.55 -12.61
N LYS A 408 -18.10 -14.23 -11.76
CA LYS A 408 -18.70 -15.14 -10.75
C LYS A 408 -17.65 -15.62 -9.75
N THR A 409 -16.79 -14.70 -9.34
CA THR A 409 -15.71 -14.91 -8.40
C THR A 409 -16.23 -15.13 -6.98
N ILE A 410 -17.34 -14.47 -6.60
CA ILE A 410 -17.99 -14.63 -5.30
C ILE A 410 -19.24 -15.51 -5.36
N SER A 411 -19.52 -16.18 -4.23
CA SER A 411 -20.88 -16.64 -3.88
C SER A 411 -21.68 -15.47 -3.31
N SER A 412 -23.01 -15.52 -3.42
CA SER A 412 -23.88 -14.45 -2.91
C SER A 412 -23.68 -14.21 -1.41
N VAL A 413 -23.41 -12.96 -1.04
CA VAL A 413 -23.17 -12.53 0.34
C VAL A 413 -24.46 -12.49 1.16
N SER A 414 -24.38 -12.88 2.43
CA SER A 414 -25.51 -12.79 3.35
C SER A 414 -25.74 -11.35 3.84
N ASP A 415 -26.88 -11.11 4.48
CA ASP A 415 -27.16 -9.93 5.30
C ASP A 415 -26.42 -9.95 6.66
N ARG A 416 -25.82 -11.09 7.03
CA ARG A 416 -24.93 -11.23 8.18
C ARG A 416 -23.52 -10.71 7.95
N VAL A 417 -23.09 -10.52 6.69
CA VAL A 417 -21.74 -9.99 6.40
C VAL A 417 -21.53 -8.62 7.06
N ARG A 418 -20.35 -8.44 7.64
CA ARG A 418 -19.89 -7.20 8.28
C ARG A 418 -18.65 -6.62 7.60
N LEU A 419 -17.81 -7.49 7.03
CA LEU A 419 -16.62 -7.13 6.28
C LEU A 419 -16.45 -8.11 5.11
N ALA A 420 -16.14 -7.59 3.93
CA ALA A 420 -15.64 -8.34 2.80
C ALA A 420 -14.28 -7.76 2.38
N LEU A 421 -13.29 -8.62 2.19
CA LEU A 421 -11.94 -8.29 1.75
C LEU A 421 -11.68 -8.96 0.40
N ALA A 422 -11.06 -8.25 -0.54
CA ALA A 422 -10.65 -8.82 -1.81
C ALA A 422 -9.22 -8.40 -2.18
N ASN A 423 -8.49 -9.34 -2.76
CA ASN A 423 -7.19 -9.15 -3.39
C ASN A 423 -7.32 -9.48 -4.89
N MET A 424 -6.58 -8.76 -5.73
CA MET A 424 -6.40 -9.06 -7.16
C MET A 424 -4.90 -9.08 -7.50
N ILE A 425 -4.50 -9.96 -8.42
CA ILE A 425 -3.23 -9.88 -9.15
C ILE A 425 -3.49 -10.17 -10.62
N THR A 426 -2.94 -9.36 -11.54
CA THR A 426 -3.05 -9.56 -12.99
C THR A 426 -1.69 -9.59 -13.68
N LEU A 427 -1.66 -10.21 -14.86
CA LEU A 427 -0.45 -10.50 -15.63
C LEU A 427 -0.79 -10.48 -17.14
N ASN A 428 -0.05 -9.71 -17.92
CA ASN A 428 -0.04 -9.76 -19.39
C ASN A 428 1.39 -9.57 -19.89
N ALA A 429 2.20 -10.63 -19.79
CA ALA A 429 3.62 -10.62 -20.06
C ALA A 429 3.96 -11.35 -21.37
N ASN A 430 4.61 -10.65 -22.30
CA ASN A 430 5.11 -11.23 -23.55
C ASN A 430 6.32 -12.14 -23.28
N TRP A 431 6.48 -13.20 -24.07
CA TRP A 431 7.68 -14.04 -24.05
C TRP A 431 8.91 -13.29 -24.59
N ALA A 432 10.06 -13.41 -23.93
CA ALA A 432 11.34 -12.91 -24.47
C ALA A 432 11.76 -13.58 -25.79
N GLN A 433 11.18 -14.74 -26.10
CA GLN A 433 11.35 -15.47 -27.36
C GLN A 433 9.97 -16.01 -27.81
N PRO A 434 9.11 -15.16 -28.41
CA PRO A 434 7.74 -15.54 -28.75
C PRO A 434 7.69 -16.65 -29.79
N PHE A 435 6.64 -17.45 -29.73
CA PHE A 435 6.39 -18.53 -30.69
C PHE A 435 5.91 -17.93 -32.02
N ASN A 436 6.33 -18.50 -33.15
CA ASN A 436 5.80 -18.11 -34.45
C ASN A 436 4.41 -18.74 -34.66
N PRO A 437 3.33 -17.97 -34.88
CA PRO A 437 2.01 -18.52 -35.19
C PRO A 437 2.00 -19.43 -36.42
N ASP A 438 2.83 -19.18 -37.44
CA ASP A 438 2.95 -20.03 -38.63
C ASP A 438 3.54 -21.43 -38.33
N LEU A 439 4.12 -21.63 -37.14
CA LEU A 439 4.62 -22.92 -36.65
C LEU A 439 3.68 -23.59 -35.64
N THR A 440 2.54 -22.97 -35.32
CA THR A 440 1.56 -23.55 -34.39
C THR A 440 0.67 -24.53 -35.16
N ALA A 441 0.63 -25.79 -34.70
CA ALA A 441 -0.06 -26.87 -35.41
C ALA A 441 -0.72 -27.87 -34.45
N ASP A 442 -1.80 -28.49 -34.88
CA ASP A 442 -2.50 -29.53 -34.13
C ASP A 442 -1.58 -30.73 -33.82
N GLY A 443 -1.44 -31.06 -32.53
CA GLY A 443 -0.64 -32.19 -32.05
C GLY A 443 -1.31 -32.92 -30.89
N PHE A 444 -0.81 -34.11 -30.56
CA PHE A 444 -1.39 -34.93 -29.52
C PHE A 444 -0.86 -34.57 -28.13
N PHE A 445 -1.78 -34.30 -27.21
CA PHE A 445 -1.52 -34.26 -25.78
C PHE A 445 -2.13 -35.49 -25.11
N LYS A 446 -1.34 -36.21 -24.30
CA LYS A 446 -1.76 -37.42 -23.59
C LYS A 446 -2.14 -37.07 -22.16
N THR A 447 -3.44 -36.87 -21.92
CA THR A 447 -4.02 -36.57 -20.59
C THR A 447 -3.62 -37.59 -19.52
N ILE A 448 -3.80 -37.23 -18.24
CA ILE A 448 -3.52 -38.13 -17.10
C ILE A 448 -4.36 -39.43 -17.12
N SER A 449 -5.47 -39.45 -17.87
CA SER A 449 -6.29 -40.65 -18.09
C SER A 449 -5.64 -41.68 -19.04
N GLY A 450 -4.58 -41.28 -19.76
CA GLY A 450 -4.00 -42.02 -20.88
C GLY A 450 -4.64 -41.71 -22.25
N SER A 451 -5.73 -40.93 -22.28
CA SER A 451 -6.41 -40.52 -23.52
C SER A 451 -5.61 -39.45 -24.26
N ASN A 452 -5.47 -39.60 -25.58
CA ASN A 452 -4.86 -38.60 -26.45
C ASN A 452 -5.94 -37.65 -26.98
N ILE A 453 -5.76 -36.37 -26.76
CA ILE A 453 -6.56 -35.26 -27.31
C ILE A 453 -5.73 -34.49 -28.33
N LEU A 454 -6.39 -33.74 -29.22
CA LEU A 454 -5.74 -32.93 -30.24
C LEU A 454 -5.80 -31.46 -29.81
N VAL A 455 -4.63 -30.82 -29.67
CA VAL A 455 -4.50 -29.44 -29.19
C VAL A 455 -3.51 -28.65 -30.06
N PRO A 456 -3.67 -27.32 -30.21
CA PRO A 456 -2.70 -26.48 -30.90
C PRO A 456 -1.36 -26.45 -30.13
N LEU A 457 -0.32 -27.04 -30.70
CA LEU A 457 1.04 -27.01 -30.16
C LEU A 457 1.84 -25.87 -30.82
N MET A 458 2.32 -24.94 -30.01
CA MET A 458 3.23 -23.86 -30.40
C MET A 458 4.67 -24.35 -30.35
N SER A 459 5.49 -24.05 -31.36
CA SER A 459 6.90 -24.51 -31.43
C SER A 459 7.88 -23.36 -31.64
N ASN A 460 8.99 -23.38 -30.90
CA ASN A 460 10.11 -22.44 -31.07
C ASN A 460 11.45 -23.09 -30.73
N THR A 461 12.54 -22.66 -31.38
CA THR A 461 13.90 -23.14 -31.12
C THR A 461 14.81 -21.98 -30.79
N GLY A 462 15.38 -22.00 -29.58
CA GLY A 462 16.05 -20.84 -28.99
C GLY A 462 16.92 -21.18 -27.78
N GLU A 463 17.46 -20.17 -27.12
CA GLU A 463 18.31 -20.31 -25.92
C GLU A 463 17.45 -20.22 -24.66
N TYR A 464 17.38 -21.27 -23.85
CA TYR A 464 16.56 -21.34 -22.65
C TYR A 464 17.39 -21.77 -21.44
N LEU A 465 16.93 -21.43 -20.24
CA LEU A 465 17.41 -22.06 -19.00
C LEU A 465 16.71 -23.42 -18.88
N TYR A 466 17.49 -24.50 -18.82
CA TYR A 466 17.00 -25.87 -18.94
C TYR A 466 17.74 -26.83 -18.02
N THR A 467 17.04 -27.82 -17.47
CA THR A 467 17.65 -28.97 -16.78
C THR A 467 16.89 -30.27 -17.03
N HIS A 468 17.57 -31.40 -16.82
CA HIS A 468 17.02 -32.73 -17.09
C HIS A 468 17.78 -33.83 -16.35
N ASP A 469 17.05 -34.74 -15.72
CA ASP A 469 17.53 -35.97 -15.10
C ASP A 469 16.63 -37.18 -15.44
N GLU A 470 16.83 -38.33 -14.79
CA GLU A 470 16.06 -39.57 -15.03
C GLU A 470 14.57 -39.48 -14.59
N SER A 471 14.15 -38.39 -13.96
CA SER A 471 12.81 -38.19 -13.38
C SER A 471 12.03 -37.00 -13.96
N LEU A 472 12.75 -35.99 -14.49
CA LEU A 472 12.20 -34.68 -14.86
C LEU A 472 12.90 -34.08 -16.10
N GLU A 473 12.13 -33.39 -16.93
CA GLU A 473 12.61 -32.31 -17.80
C GLU A 473 12.07 -30.97 -17.25
N ALA A 474 12.87 -29.92 -17.15
CA ALA A 474 12.39 -28.60 -16.74
C ALA A 474 13.03 -27.47 -17.56
N ILE A 475 12.23 -26.45 -17.88
CA ILE A 475 12.60 -25.33 -18.74
C ILE A 475 12.01 -24.03 -18.21
N ASN A 476 12.78 -22.95 -18.18
CA ASN A 476 12.33 -21.66 -17.67
C ASN A 476 12.23 -20.62 -18.81
N LEU A 477 11.03 -20.09 -18.99
CA LEU A 477 10.59 -19.24 -20.09
C LEU A 477 10.52 -17.78 -19.61
N ARG A 478 11.53 -16.98 -19.96
CA ARG A 478 11.58 -15.56 -19.55
C ARG A 478 10.57 -14.70 -20.32
N PHE A 479 10.06 -13.67 -19.65
CA PHE A 479 9.24 -12.63 -20.28
C PHE A 479 10.11 -11.45 -20.78
N GLU A 480 9.55 -10.59 -21.65
CA GLU A 480 10.24 -9.42 -22.19
C GLU A 480 10.64 -8.42 -21.09
N GLU A 481 11.87 -7.86 -21.23
CA GLU A 481 12.47 -6.77 -20.43
C GLU A 481 12.33 -6.86 -18.88
N ASN A 482 12.14 -8.08 -18.34
CA ASN A 482 11.81 -8.32 -16.93
C ASN A 482 12.60 -9.52 -16.33
N SER A 483 12.69 -9.56 -15.00
CA SER A 483 13.13 -10.71 -14.20
C SER A 483 12.07 -11.81 -14.05
N LEU A 484 10.80 -11.54 -14.36
CA LEU A 484 9.73 -12.56 -14.34
C LEU A 484 9.97 -13.69 -15.36
N ALA A 485 9.62 -14.92 -14.99
CA ALA A 485 9.66 -16.08 -15.87
C ALA A 485 8.64 -17.17 -15.50
N MET A 486 8.28 -18.03 -16.46
CA MET A 486 7.51 -19.26 -16.23
C MET A 486 8.43 -20.48 -16.27
N LEU A 487 8.65 -21.09 -15.10
CA LEU A 487 9.25 -22.42 -14.98
C LEU A 487 8.19 -23.47 -15.32
N VAL A 488 8.46 -24.31 -16.31
CA VAL A 488 7.68 -25.51 -16.61
C VAL A 488 8.44 -26.76 -16.17
N MET A 489 7.75 -27.62 -15.43
CA MET A 489 8.24 -28.91 -14.93
C MET A 489 7.43 -30.04 -15.59
N LEU A 490 8.12 -30.90 -16.35
CA LEU A 490 7.54 -31.99 -17.13
C LEU A 490 8.09 -33.34 -16.62
N PRO A 491 7.42 -34.01 -15.66
CA PRO A 491 7.86 -35.30 -15.12
C PRO A 491 7.95 -36.38 -16.20
N GLU A 492 8.81 -37.38 -16.00
CA GLU A 492 8.92 -38.53 -16.89
C GLU A 492 7.58 -39.29 -17.04
N SER A 493 7.35 -39.94 -18.17
CA SER A 493 6.09 -40.54 -18.58
C SER A 493 5.57 -41.60 -17.61
N GLY A 494 4.66 -41.19 -16.72
CA GLY A 494 4.02 -42.03 -15.70
C GLY A 494 4.44 -41.67 -14.28
N ASN A 495 5.52 -40.89 -14.11
CA ASN A 495 6.02 -40.41 -12.83
C ASN A 495 5.27 -39.19 -12.28
N TYR A 496 4.32 -38.62 -13.05
CA TYR A 496 3.65 -37.36 -12.73
C TYR A 496 3.10 -37.28 -11.30
N SER A 497 2.32 -38.27 -10.84
CA SER A 497 1.74 -38.21 -9.50
C SER A 497 2.75 -38.45 -8.38
N ASP A 498 3.83 -39.18 -8.63
CA ASP A 498 4.86 -39.40 -7.61
C ASP A 498 5.71 -38.12 -7.47
N PHE A 499 6.06 -37.47 -8.58
CA PHE A 499 6.66 -36.12 -8.59
C PHE A 499 5.75 -35.09 -7.90
N GLU A 500 4.46 -35.04 -8.28
CA GLU A 500 3.47 -34.11 -7.73
C GLU A 500 3.35 -34.24 -6.20
N ASN A 501 3.33 -35.46 -5.67
CA ASN A 501 3.30 -35.73 -4.22
C ASN A 501 4.61 -35.31 -3.50
N THR A 502 5.73 -35.19 -4.22
CA THR A 502 7.03 -34.74 -3.67
C THR A 502 7.34 -33.27 -3.92
N LEU A 503 6.49 -32.54 -4.63
CA LEU A 503 6.75 -31.16 -4.99
C LEU A 503 6.62 -30.24 -3.77
N ASP A 504 7.76 -29.74 -3.29
CA ASP A 504 7.86 -28.75 -2.22
C ASP A 504 8.85 -27.63 -2.58
N LEU A 505 9.02 -26.66 -1.66
CA LEU A 505 9.91 -25.51 -1.83
C LEU A 505 11.37 -25.92 -2.05
N SER A 506 11.85 -27.00 -1.42
CA SER A 506 13.23 -27.48 -1.57
C SER A 506 13.44 -28.16 -2.93
N VAL A 507 12.44 -28.88 -3.43
CA VAL A 507 12.44 -29.45 -4.79
C VAL A 507 12.41 -28.34 -5.83
N PHE A 508 11.56 -27.33 -5.68
CA PHE A 508 11.53 -26.16 -6.57
C PHE A 508 12.88 -25.41 -6.59
N GLN A 509 13.46 -25.12 -5.43
CA GLN A 509 14.78 -24.48 -5.33
C GLN A 509 15.87 -25.32 -6.01
N SER A 510 15.94 -26.63 -5.75
CA SER A 510 16.90 -27.55 -6.37
C SER A 510 16.77 -27.61 -7.90
N ILE A 511 15.54 -27.54 -8.43
CA ILE A 511 15.29 -27.47 -9.89
C ILE A 511 15.83 -26.15 -10.45
N VAL A 512 15.54 -25.01 -9.80
CA VAL A 512 15.98 -23.68 -10.23
C VAL A 512 17.51 -23.56 -10.21
N GLU A 513 18.17 -24.04 -9.14
CA GLU A 513 19.64 -24.09 -9.04
C GLU A 513 20.29 -24.98 -10.12
N SER A 514 19.56 -25.97 -10.63
CA SER A 514 20.05 -26.93 -11.63
C SER A 514 19.88 -26.47 -13.09
N LEU A 515 19.32 -25.28 -13.34
CA LEU A 515 19.07 -24.75 -14.68
C LEU A 515 20.35 -24.21 -15.36
N GLU A 516 20.68 -24.70 -16.55
CA GLU A 516 21.78 -24.19 -17.37
C GLU A 516 21.27 -23.56 -18.69
N PRO A 517 21.92 -22.51 -19.22
CA PRO A 517 21.64 -22.01 -20.56
C PRO A 517 21.96 -23.06 -21.63
N ARG A 518 20.96 -23.45 -22.43
CA ARG A 518 21.10 -24.41 -23.53
C ARG A 518 20.20 -24.02 -24.71
N THR A 519 20.65 -24.29 -25.93
CA THR A 519 19.79 -24.21 -27.11
C THR A 519 18.81 -25.40 -27.11
N ILE A 520 17.51 -25.14 -27.11
CA ILE A 520 16.44 -26.15 -27.01
C ILE A 520 15.40 -25.93 -28.11
N SER A 521 14.87 -27.02 -28.67
CA SER A 521 13.69 -27.02 -29.54
C SER A 521 12.46 -27.31 -28.66
N PHE A 522 11.73 -26.28 -28.28
CA PHE A 522 10.62 -26.38 -27.33
C PHE A 522 9.26 -26.40 -28.03
N THR A 523 8.32 -27.17 -27.48
CA THR A 523 6.95 -27.25 -27.96
C THR A 523 5.95 -27.34 -26.80
N MET A 524 4.97 -26.45 -26.78
CA MET A 524 4.02 -26.23 -25.67
C MET A 524 2.59 -26.08 -26.22
N PRO A 525 1.55 -26.68 -25.60
CA PRO A 525 0.18 -26.39 -25.98
C PRO A 525 -0.17 -24.93 -25.72
N LYS A 526 -1.00 -24.37 -26.59
CA LYS A 526 -1.77 -23.14 -26.36
C LYS A 526 -3.07 -23.50 -25.64
N TYR A 527 -3.37 -22.82 -24.55
CA TYR A 527 -4.52 -23.13 -23.69
C TYR A 527 -5.05 -21.87 -22.98
N SER A 528 -6.31 -21.91 -22.56
CA SER A 528 -6.84 -20.98 -21.57
C SER A 528 -7.97 -21.65 -20.80
N PHE A 529 -8.02 -21.46 -19.48
CA PHE A 529 -9.00 -22.09 -18.59
C PHE A 529 -9.27 -21.25 -17.35
N ASP A 530 -10.46 -21.44 -16.77
CA ASP A 530 -10.93 -20.79 -15.55
C ASP A 530 -10.89 -21.76 -14.35
N ILE A 531 -10.40 -21.28 -13.21
CA ILE A 531 -10.26 -22.03 -11.96
C ILE A 531 -11.03 -21.30 -10.87
N GLY A 532 -11.76 -22.06 -10.05
CA GLY A 532 -12.40 -21.53 -8.83
C GLY A 532 -12.36 -22.54 -7.70
N LYS A 533 -11.65 -22.20 -6.61
CA LYS A 533 -11.45 -23.06 -5.44
C LYS A 533 -11.99 -22.38 -4.18
N ASP A 534 -12.68 -23.15 -3.35
CA ASP A 534 -13.01 -22.76 -1.99
C ASP A 534 -11.73 -22.72 -1.14
N LEU A 535 -11.52 -21.63 -0.40
CA LEU A 535 -10.38 -21.47 0.51
C LEU A 535 -10.72 -21.90 1.94
N VAL A 536 -11.99 -21.87 2.37
CA VAL A 536 -12.38 -22.28 3.74
C VAL A 536 -11.92 -23.70 4.06
N ASN A 537 -12.13 -24.65 3.13
CA ASN A 537 -11.69 -26.03 3.28
C ASN A 537 -10.15 -26.16 3.26
N ALA A 538 -9.46 -25.33 2.47
CA ALA A 538 -7.99 -25.35 2.41
C ALA A 538 -7.38 -24.77 3.70
N TYR A 539 -7.86 -23.62 4.17
CA TYR A 539 -7.43 -23.00 5.43
C TYR A 539 -7.65 -23.95 6.62
N ASN A 540 -8.81 -24.62 6.71
CA ASN A 540 -9.06 -25.65 7.72
C ASN A 540 -8.06 -26.82 7.65
N GLN A 541 -7.68 -27.26 6.44
CA GLN A 541 -6.70 -28.35 6.25
C GLN A 541 -5.26 -27.91 6.55
N LEU A 542 -4.95 -26.62 6.39
CA LEU A 542 -3.68 -26.01 6.79
C LEU A 542 -3.60 -25.72 8.30
N GLY A 543 -4.70 -25.84 9.05
CA GLY A 543 -4.76 -25.63 10.50
C GLY A 543 -5.37 -24.30 10.95
N ILE A 544 -5.88 -23.49 10.02
CA ILE A 544 -6.65 -22.26 10.31
C ILE A 544 -8.12 -22.65 10.41
N SER A 545 -8.54 -23.06 11.60
CA SER A 545 -9.83 -23.67 11.89
C SER A 545 -10.69 -22.83 12.83
N THR A 546 -10.09 -22.33 13.92
CA THR A 546 -10.73 -21.45 14.91
C THR A 546 -11.26 -20.18 14.25
N ALA A 547 -10.51 -19.62 13.29
CA ALA A 547 -10.90 -18.44 12.50
C ALA A 547 -12.22 -18.60 11.70
N MET A 548 -12.68 -19.83 11.49
CA MET A 548 -13.81 -20.20 10.63
C MET A 548 -15.06 -20.60 11.44
N VAL A 549 -15.03 -20.45 12.78
CA VAL A 549 -16.07 -20.94 13.70
C VAL A 549 -16.70 -19.78 14.48
N GLU A 550 -18.01 -19.63 14.32
CA GLU A 550 -18.83 -18.67 15.06
C GLU A 550 -18.69 -18.85 16.58
N GLY A 551 -18.28 -17.79 17.28
CA GLY A 551 -18.12 -17.77 18.74
C GLY A 551 -16.80 -18.35 19.28
N ASP A 552 -16.00 -19.06 18.46
CA ASP A 552 -14.63 -19.48 18.80
C ASP A 552 -13.57 -18.55 18.14
N ALA A 553 -13.90 -17.92 17.00
CA ALA A 553 -13.04 -16.97 16.31
C ALA A 553 -12.86 -15.66 17.11
N ASP A 554 -11.60 -15.21 17.27
CA ASP A 554 -11.26 -13.89 17.83
C ASP A 554 -10.81 -12.96 16.71
N PHE A 555 -11.75 -12.17 16.18
CA PHE A 555 -11.47 -11.02 15.31
C PHE A 555 -11.83 -9.68 16.00
N SER A 556 -11.65 -9.62 17.32
CA SER A 556 -12.01 -8.46 18.15
C SER A 556 -11.24 -7.17 17.79
N GLY A 557 -10.11 -7.26 17.08
CA GLY A 557 -9.40 -6.11 16.51
C GLY A 557 -10.14 -5.44 15.33
N ILE A 558 -11.07 -6.15 14.68
CA ILE A 558 -11.93 -5.60 13.61
C ILE A 558 -13.19 -4.97 14.20
N ASN A 559 -13.78 -5.58 15.23
CA ASN A 559 -14.81 -4.97 16.06
C ASN A 559 -14.85 -5.63 17.46
N PRO A 560 -14.59 -4.91 18.56
CA PRO A 560 -14.63 -5.46 19.92
C PRO A 560 -16.03 -5.81 20.46
N ALA A 561 -17.09 -5.72 19.66
CA ALA A 561 -18.49 -5.83 20.08
C ALA A 561 -19.39 -6.68 19.16
N ASP A 562 -18.84 -7.39 18.18
CA ASP A 562 -19.53 -8.41 17.37
C ASP A 562 -18.57 -9.60 17.19
N ASP A 563 -19.05 -10.84 17.36
CA ASP A 563 -18.22 -12.04 17.39
C ASP A 563 -17.92 -12.52 15.96
N LEU A 564 -17.08 -11.76 15.26
CA LEU A 564 -16.76 -11.97 13.85
C LEU A 564 -16.01 -13.29 13.61
N TYR A 565 -16.44 -14.04 12.60
CA TYR A 565 -15.76 -15.23 12.06
C TYR A 565 -15.71 -15.17 10.53
N ILE A 566 -14.75 -15.88 9.92
CA ILE A 566 -14.68 -16.03 8.46
C ILE A 566 -15.73 -17.05 8.03
N ASN A 567 -16.81 -16.58 7.39
CA ASN A 567 -17.89 -17.46 6.92
C ASN A 567 -17.62 -18.04 5.53
N GLY A 568 -16.78 -17.37 4.74
CA GLY A 568 -16.55 -17.69 3.34
C GLY A 568 -15.23 -17.12 2.85
N SER A 569 -14.51 -17.91 2.05
CA SER A 569 -13.36 -17.42 1.30
C SER A 569 -13.12 -18.28 0.06
N ARG A 570 -12.71 -17.65 -1.03
CA ARG A 570 -12.65 -18.25 -2.36
C ARG A 570 -11.55 -17.61 -3.20
N ILE A 571 -10.84 -18.42 -3.97
CA ILE A 571 -9.89 -17.96 -4.99
C ILE A 571 -10.40 -18.35 -6.37
N THR A 572 -10.39 -17.40 -7.30
CA THR A 572 -10.76 -17.60 -8.70
C THR A 572 -9.66 -17.04 -9.59
N ALA A 573 -9.28 -17.78 -10.63
CA ALA A 573 -8.18 -17.41 -11.52
C ALA A 573 -8.48 -17.80 -12.97
N ASN A 574 -8.04 -16.96 -13.91
CA ASN A 574 -7.97 -17.25 -15.33
C ASN A 574 -6.49 -17.25 -15.76
N ILE A 575 -6.12 -18.18 -16.64
CA ILE A 575 -4.85 -18.12 -17.37
C ILE A 575 -5.08 -18.37 -18.85
N SER A 576 -4.29 -17.71 -19.70
CA SER A 576 -4.31 -17.76 -21.15
C SER A 576 -2.88 -17.74 -21.68
N VAL A 577 -2.41 -18.89 -22.19
CA VAL A 577 -1.07 -19.07 -22.71
C VAL A 577 -1.11 -19.12 -24.23
N LYS A 578 -0.50 -18.12 -24.87
CA LYS A 578 -0.58 -17.81 -26.30
C LYS A 578 0.81 -17.61 -26.91
N GLU A 579 0.86 -17.47 -28.24
CA GLU A 579 2.11 -17.42 -29.02
C GLU A 579 2.98 -16.21 -28.63
N SER A 580 2.35 -15.10 -28.24
CA SER A 580 3.04 -13.87 -27.83
C SER A 580 3.47 -13.85 -26.37
N GLY A 581 2.80 -14.58 -25.47
CA GLY A 581 2.99 -14.45 -24.03
C GLY A 581 1.97 -15.18 -23.16
N VAL A 582 1.90 -14.79 -21.90
CA VAL A 582 0.92 -15.25 -20.90
C VAL A 582 0.06 -14.07 -20.48
N GLN A 583 -1.25 -14.27 -20.48
CA GLN A 583 -2.22 -13.36 -19.89
C GLN A 583 -3.00 -14.11 -18.79
N GLY A 584 -3.38 -13.43 -17.72
CA GLY A 584 -4.16 -14.03 -16.64
C GLY A 584 -4.49 -13.04 -15.52
N ALA A 585 -5.43 -13.44 -14.67
CA ALA A 585 -5.84 -12.72 -13.49
C ALA A 585 -6.18 -13.71 -12.38
N CYS A 586 -5.93 -13.35 -11.13
CA CYS A 586 -6.29 -14.15 -9.96
C CYS A 586 -6.81 -13.24 -8.86
N SER A 587 -8.04 -13.48 -8.41
CA SER A 587 -8.64 -12.79 -7.28
C SER A 587 -8.94 -13.76 -6.14
N ALA A 588 -8.63 -13.34 -4.93
CA ALA A 588 -8.97 -14.05 -3.69
C ALA A 588 -9.87 -13.14 -2.85
N VAL A 589 -11.00 -13.67 -2.38
CA VAL A 589 -12.01 -12.95 -1.61
C VAL A 589 -12.27 -13.67 -0.29
N LEU A 590 -12.54 -12.90 0.76
CA LEU A 590 -12.88 -13.37 2.10
C LEU A 590 -14.05 -12.52 2.63
N SER A 591 -15.01 -13.16 3.29
CA SER A 591 -16.10 -12.49 3.99
C SER A 591 -16.14 -12.91 5.46
N MET A 592 -16.62 -12.00 6.32
CA MET A 592 -16.84 -12.23 7.74
C MET A 592 -18.28 -11.87 8.13
N GLU A 593 -18.88 -12.73 8.95
CA GLU A 593 -20.24 -12.56 9.48
C GLU A 593 -20.20 -12.27 10.98
N GLY A 594 -21.23 -11.55 11.47
CA GLY A 594 -21.48 -11.30 12.89
C GLY A 594 -22.74 -12.02 13.39
N ASN A 595 -23.03 -11.88 14.69
CA ASN A 595 -24.06 -12.65 15.42
C ASN A 595 -25.50 -12.53 14.86
N GLU A 596 -26.34 -13.54 15.12
CA GLU A 596 -27.65 -13.77 14.50
C GLU A 596 -28.85 -13.74 15.47
N GLU A 597 -30.01 -13.21 15.03
CA GLU A 597 -31.32 -13.53 15.65
C GLU A 597 -32.48 -13.48 14.61
N ILE A 598 -32.74 -14.57 13.87
CA ILE A 598 -33.95 -14.75 13.05
C ILE A 598 -34.41 -16.24 13.07
N PRO A 599 -35.71 -16.54 13.22
CA PRO A 599 -36.23 -17.91 13.07
C PRO A 599 -36.96 -18.20 11.72
N ASP A 600 -36.30 -18.99 10.87
CA ASP A 600 -36.81 -20.12 10.04
C ASP A 600 -38.00 -20.00 9.04
N ASN A 601 -37.80 -20.49 7.79
CA ASN A 601 -38.75 -21.43 7.13
C ASN A 601 -38.27 -22.18 5.83
N ASN A 602 -37.73 -23.40 6.00
CA ASN A 602 -37.97 -24.67 5.25
C ASN A 602 -38.03 -24.80 3.69
N GLY A 603 -37.08 -25.59 3.13
CA GLY A 603 -37.30 -26.76 2.21
C GLY A 603 -37.40 -26.54 0.67
N LEU A 604 -37.27 -27.52 -0.27
CA LEU A 604 -37.07 -29.01 -0.37
C LEU A 604 -36.68 -29.37 -1.85
N GLU A 605 -36.14 -30.50 -2.38
CA GLU A 605 -35.47 -31.76 -1.90
C GLU A 605 -34.74 -32.50 -3.10
N SER A 606 -33.62 -33.22 -2.85
CA SER A 606 -33.04 -34.40 -3.61
C SER A 606 -32.78 -34.26 -5.16
N TRP A 607 -32.23 -35.19 -5.99
CA TRP A 607 -32.04 -36.68 -6.07
C TRP A 607 -30.67 -37.10 -6.74
N MET A 608 -30.42 -38.40 -6.99
CA MET A 608 -29.08 -39.01 -7.31
C MET A 608 -28.94 -39.82 -8.64
N VAL A 609 -27.70 -39.88 -9.20
CA VAL A 609 -27.01 -41.04 -9.87
C VAL A 609 -27.55 -41.52 -11.27
N THR A 610 -26.71 -41.79 -12.31
CA THR A 610 -26.00 -43.09 -12.59
C THR A 610 -24.93 -42.97 -13.72
N ILE A 611 -24.00 -43.95 -13.81
CA ILE A 611 -22.88 -44.09 -14.79
C ILE A 611 -23.31 -44.78 -16.12
N GLY A 612 -22.57 -44.57 -17.22
CA GLY A 612 -22.59 -45.41 -18.43
C GLY A 612 -21.20 -45.55 -19.10
N ASN A 613 -20.95 -46.68 -19.78
CA ASN A 613 -19.67 -47.04 -20.43
C ASN A 613 -19.88 -47.48 -21.89
N ASP A 614 -18.86 -47.37 -22.76
CA ASP A 614 -18.64 -48.34 -23.87
C ASP A 614 -17.21 -48.27 -24.47
N GLN A 615 -16.84 -49.23 -25.34
CA GLN A 615 -15.45 -49.48 -25.81
C GLN A 615 -15.18 -49.21 -27.31
N GLY A 616 -13.92 -48.98 -27.67
CA GLY A 616 -13.41 -49.01 -29.06
C GLY A 616 -11.87 -49.17 -29.15
N TYR A 617 -11.37 -49.86 -30.19
CA TYR A 617 -9.95 -50.19 -30.41
C TYR A 617 -9.58 -50.00 -31.90
N TRP A 618 -8.31 -49.69 -32.22
CA TRP A 618 -7.46 -50.34 -33.26
C TRP A 618 -6.10 -49.62 -33.45
N ASP A 619 -5.10 -50.33 -34.02
CA ASP A 619 -3.68 -49.97 -33.96
C ASP A 619 -3.08 -49.31 -35.23
N GLY A 620 -2.18 -48.34 -35.01
CA GLY A 620 -0.74 -48.47 -35.32
C GLY A 620 -0.19 -48.31 -36.76
N LEU A 621 0.83 -47.44 -36.89
CA LEU A 621 1.99 -47.65 -37.78
C LEU A 621 3.22 -46.87 -37.27
N ILE A 622 4.43 -47.44 -37.40
CA ILE A 622 5.72 -46.78 -37.12
C ILE A 622 6.59 -46.83 -38.38
N ILE A 623 7.36 -45.76 -38.64
CA ILE A 623 8.42 -45.69 -39.65
C ILE A 623 9.65 -44.98 -39.03
N TRP A 624 10.87 -45.34 -39.42
CA TRP A 624 12.10 -44.78 -38.83
C TRP A 624 13.22 -44.54 -39.86
N ALA A 625 14.24 -43.79 -39.42
CA ALA A 625 15.50 -43.38 -40.06
C ALA A 625 15.47 -42.05 -40.84
N PRO A 626 16.55 -41.25 -40.84
CA PRO A 626 17.86 -41.46 -40.20
C PRO A 626 18.13 -40.56 -38.97
N GLN A 627 19.38 -40.46 -38.54
CA GLN A 627 19.88 -39.63 -37.42
C GLN A 627 20.93 -38.60 -37.91
N PRO A 628 21.20 -37.51 -37.15
CA PRO A 628 21.17 -36.18 -37.76
C PRO A 628 22.50 -35.38 -37.67
N PRO A 629 22.57 -34.16 -38.26
CA PRO A 629 23.44 -33.09 -37.74
C PRO A 629 23.12 -32.81 -36.26
N ALA A 630 24.06 -32.16 -35.55
CA ALA A 630 24.06 -31.94 -34.09
C ALA A 630 22.65 -31.81 -33.46
N VAL A 631 22.31 -32.77 -32.58
CA VAL A 631 21.00 -32.83 -31.91
C VAL A 631 20.87 -31.65 -30.96
N ILE A 632 20.02 -30.68 -31.33
CA ILE A 632 19.41 -29.75 -30.39
C ILE A 632 18.43 -30.59 -29.56
N PRO A 633 18.51 -30.61 -28.20
CA PRO A 633 17.53 -31.31 -27.37
C PRO A 633 16.13 -30.76 -27.63
N SER A 634 15.13 -31.66 -27.67
CA SER A 634 13.75 -31.31 -27.96
C SER A 634 12.81 -31.76 -26.85
N ILE A 635 12.24 -30.79 -26.13
CA ILE A 635 11.22 -31.01 -25.10
C ILE A 635 9.85 -30.66 -25.68
N THR A 636 8.86 -31.52 -25.45
CA THR A 636 7.48 -31.34 -25.91
C THR A 636 6.51 -31.65 -24.78
N LEU A 637 5.71 -30.66 -24.38
CA LEU A 637 4.70 -30.76 -23.33
C LEU A 637 3.44 -31.54 -23.81
N GLY A 638 3.64 -32.74 -24.37
CA GLY A 638 2.56 -33.61 -24.86
C GLY A 638 1.95 -34.51 -23.78
N ARG A 639 2.12 -34.16 -22.50
CA ARG A 639 1.67 -34.89 -21.30
C ARG A 639 1.53 -33.90 -20.12
N PRO A 640 0.76 -34.20 -19.07
CA PRO A 640 0.61 -33.35 -17.89
C PRO A 640 1.93 -32.79 -17.34
N PHE A 641 1.89 -31.50 -17.03
CA PHE A 641 3.01 -30.70 -16.53
C PHE A 641 2.54 -29.72 -15.45
N ILE A 642 3.48 -29.33 -14.60
CA ILE A 642 3.30 -28.32 -13.55
C ILE A 642 4.02 -27.06 -14.02
N PHE A 643 3.47 -25.88 -13.74
CA PHE A 643 4.11 -24.60 -14.04
C PHE A 643 4.10 -23.68 -12.82
N ILE A 644 5.16 -22.86 -12.71
CA ILE A 644 5.32 -21.81 -11.71
C ILE A 644 5.67 -20.53 -12.45
N ILE A 645 4.94 -19.45 -12.20
CA ILE A 645 5.30 -18.10 -12.62
C ILE A 645 5.95 -17.41 -11.42
N HIS A 646 7.19 -16.99 -11.58
CA HIS A 646 7.99 -16.44 -10.49
C HIS A 646 8.88 -15.28 -10.94
N ASP A 647 9.32 -14.49 -9.97
CA ASP A 647 10.44 -13.57 -10.17
C ASP A 647 11.78 -14.34 -10.06
N THR A 648 12.70 -14.10 -11.00
CA THR A 648 14.07 -14.66 -10.94
C THR A 648 15.05 -13.81 -10.13
N GLU A 649 14.68 -12.57 -9.73
CA GLU A 649 15.50 -11.74 -8.82
C GLU A 649 15.16 -11.98 -7.35
N THR A 650 13.89 -11.84 -6.94
CA THR A 650 13.47 -12.07 -5.54
C THR A 650 13.09 -13.52 -5.23
N GLY A 651 12.84 -14.35 -6.25
CA GLY A 651 12.44 -15.74 -6.06
C GLY A 651 10.99 -15.96 -5.63
N ILE A 652 10.14 -14.92 -5.57
CA ILE A 652 8.72 -15.06 -5.19
C ILE A 652 7.90 -15.82 -6.24
N ILE A 653 7.12 -16.79 -5.79
CA ILE A 653 6.13 -17.52 -6.58
C ILE A 653 4.86 -16.65 -6.67
N LEU A 654 4.60 -16.10 -7.85
CA LEU A 654 3.42 -15.26 -8.10
C LEU A 654 2.21 -16.12 -8.45
N ASN A 655 2.38 -17.20 -9.21
CA ASN A 655 1.34 -18.20 -9.51
C ASN A 655 1.94 -19.61 -9.58
N ILE A 656 1.16 -20.61 -9.17
CA ILE A 656 1.46 -22.03 -9.34
C ILE A 656 0.26 -22.76 -9.95
N GLY A 657 0.50 -23.73 -10.83
CA GLY A 657 -0.56 -24.44 -11.53
C GLY A 657 -0.12 -25.74 -12.20
N ARG A 658 -1.09 -26.47 -12.75
CA ARG A 658 -0.88 -27.69 -13.55
C ARG A 658 -1.85 -27.74 -14.72
N VAL A 659 -1.42 -28.36 -15.81
CA VAL A 659 -2.25 -28.61 -16.99
C VAL A 659 -2.42 -30.12 -17.15
N MET A 660 -3.64 -30.60 -16.95
CA MET A 660 -4.04 -32.02 -17.04
C MET A 660 -4.73 -32.32 -18.36
N ASP A 661 -5.38 -31.30 -18.95
CA ASP A 661 -6.03 -31.29 -20.26
C ASP A 661 -5.99 -29.85 -20.82
N PRO A 662 -5.22 -29.52 -21.89
CA PRO A 662 -5.16 -28.15 -22.41
C PRO A 662 -6.40 -27.71 -23.23
N SER A 663 -7.47 -28.53 -23.26
CA SER A 663 -8.72 -28.26 -23.98
C SER A 663 -9.97 -28.13 -23.10
N ASP A 664 -9.77 -28.16 -21.77
CA ASP A 664 -10.78 -27.98 -20.69
C ASP A 664 -10.54 -26.66 -19.93
#